data_AF-A0AA91SZV2-F1
#
_entry.id   AF-A0AA91SZV2-F1
#
_cell.length_a   1.000
_cell.length_b   1.000
_cell.length_c   1.000
_cell.angle_alpha   90.00
_cell.angle_beta   90.00
_cell.angle_gamma   90.00
#
_symmetry.space_group_name_H-M   'P 1'
#
loop_
_entity.id
_entity.type
_entity.pdbx_description
1 polymer ?
#
loop_
_entity_poly.entity_id
_entity_poly.type
_entity_poly.pdbx_seq_one_letter_code
_entity_poly.pdbx_strand_id
1 'polypeptide(L)'
;MPAPVLYRSTHRVKVGQSFRFVIDYSPFESPEHYASKPPQSLWVRIRNTEPIPMRAAYLAGPYVLYVDCRPEEYNVHEKSFVTADQPVFDSQLLPGKAFYAELSCHTYRPKYRWTVDVVSQILFNNSIATNFDVCIATDKDMSHYSVPAPHLAVSVYDTLDLWNLPVPDTTKPLHLVILTHGLHSNVSADMMFLKEQIDSSQENVVVKGFFGNVCKTEKGIKYLGSRVAEYVVGLVRNETFSSVDKISFVGHSLGGLVQTFAIAYLQSNYPWFFEKIRPVNFVTLASPMLGVIHENPTYVKLALSAGVVGRTGQELGLQLTEVGKKPLLLLLASGITHKVLKRFMRRTVYANVVNDGIVPLRTSALLYLDYHGLSSLVGPGEKVAEDAKIPVDLPNNEDSQTSPLSSMLSFFMPQKQRDRYSRYQTNSSSTESGNSIERTLEEIPKPSMIESATSLILPPLPSTKYITDPDSRENVILHDKVYNEDDLPNLKEDGTKQQDQKKKGVIQMISDKRDEFRQLIEGNVSEHYEEEIAREYHKSMSWRKVLVKLKPDAHNNIVVRRRFANAYGWPVIEHLVENHFGLDEDTEPQTDETTMDEESSETDGTELTKILSRDVLERENEQLDMEPDDSTWIDSKVNGGGFVGPAGLLSEVSDMMYRFKEQVSNYGTSYSEEPVAVKESPTRLMGEFF
;
A
#
# COMPACT_ATOMS: atom_id res chain seq x y z
N MET A 1 -32.99 -30.54 -19.26
CA MET A 1 -32.47 -29.69 -20.35
C MET A 1 -31.83 -28.48 -19.70
N PRO A 2 -30.67 -28.01 -20.19
CA PRO A 2 -30.02 -26.83 -19.62
C PRO A 2 -30.97 -25.62 -19.66
N ALA A 3 -30.96 -24.79 -18.62
CA ALA A 3 -31.84 -23.65 -18.49
C ALA A 3 -31.49 -22.55 -19.51
N PRO A 4 -32.50 -21.86 -20.08
CA PRO A 4 -32.25 -20.72 -20.94
C PRO A 4 -31.54 -19.60 -20.17
N VAL A 5 -30.59 -18.92 -20.83
CA VAL A 5 -29.89 -17.79 -20.22
C VAL A 5 -30.79 -16.54 -20.28
N LEU A 6 -30.98 -15.89 -19.15
CA LEU A 6 -31.80 -14.67 -19.03
C LEU A 6 -31.00 -13.41 -19.34
N TYR A 7 -29.70 -13.43 -19.02
CA TYR A 7 -28.79 -12.33 -19.27
C TYR A 7 -27.39 -12.88 -19.59
N ARG A 8 -26.73 -12.30 -20.60
CA ARG A 8 -25.34 -12.59 -20.93
C ARG A 8 -24.62 -11.31 -21.31
N SER A 9 -23.42 -11.12 -20.78
CA SER A 9 -22.51 -10.05 -21.20
C SER A 9 -21.06 -10.51 -21.11
N THR A 10 -20.19 -9.92 -21.93
CA THR A 10 -18.75 -10.18 -21.92
C THR A 10 -18.03 -8.87 -21.64
N HIS A 11 -17.01 -8.93 -20.78
CA HIS A 11 -16.28 -7.77 -20.28
C HIS A 11 -14.79 -8.06 -20.23
N ARG A 12 -14.03 -7.00 -20.00
CA ARG A 12 -12.57 -7.06 -19.95
C ARG A 12 -12.06 -6.07 -18.92
N VAL A 13 -11.14 -6.51 -18.06
CA VAL A 13 -10.50 -5.66 -17.03
C VAL A 13 -8.98 -5.64 -17.19
N LYS A 14 -8.41 -4.45 -17.03
CA LYS A 14 -6.97 -4.19 -16.89
C LYS A 14 -6.60 -3.98 -15.42
N VAL A 15 -5.33 -3.68 -15.15
CA VAL A 15 -4.83 -3.28 -13.83
C VAL A 15 -5.71 -2.20 -13.20
N GLY A 16 -6.08 -2.42 -11.93
CA GLY A 16 -6.93 -1.51 -11.16
C GLY A 16 -8.36 -1.36 -11.66
N GLN A 17 -8.80 -2.14 -12.65
CA GLN A 17 -10.17 -2.10 -13.16
C GLN A 17 -11.06 -3.14 -12.49
N SER A 18 -12.34 -2.80 -12.41
CA SER A 18 -13.41 -3.56 -11.79
C SER A 18 -14.74 -3.28 -12.50
N PHE A 19 -15.66 -4.25 -12.41
CA PHE A 19 -17.06 -4.08 -12.77
C PHE A 19 -17.95 -4.48 -11.61
N ARG A 20 -18.99 -3.70 -11.37
CA ARG A 20 -20.09 -4.02 -10.46
C ARG A 20 -21.36 -4.27 -11.27
N PHE A 21 -21.96 -5.43 -11.07
CA PHE A 21 -23.26 -5.79 -11.61
C PHE A 21 -24.30 -5.70 -10.50
N VAL A 22 -25.26 -4.80 -10.64
CA VAL A 22 -26.43 -4.72 -9.76
C VAL A 22 -27.59 -5.43 -10.46
N ILE A 23 -27.97 -6.57 -9.92
CA ILE A 23 -28.98 -7.47 -10.49
C ILE A 23 -30.28 -7.23 -9.74
N ASP A 24 -31.25 -6.61 -10.43
CA ASP A 24 -32.59 -6.34 -9.94
C ASP A 24 -33.58 -7.36 -10.53
N TYR A 25 -34.27 -8.11 -9.67
CA TYR A 25 -35.26 -9.11 -10.07
C TYR A 25 -36.62 -8.85 -9.42
N SER A 26 -37.65 -8.68 -10.26
CA SER A 26 -39.03 -8.40 -9.83
C SER A 26 -40.00 -9.41 -10.47
N PRO A 27 -40.00 -10.67 -10.02
CA PRO A 27 -40.76 -11.76 -10.63
C PRO A 27 -42.28 -11.65 -10.50
N PHE A 28 -42.79 -10.78 -9.63
CA PHE A 28 -44.22 -10.67 -9.33
C PHE A 28 -44.73 -9.26 -9.44
N GLU A 29 -45.99 -9.15 -9.86
CA GLU A 29 -46.76 -7.90 -9.88
C GLU A 29 -47.60 -7.74 -8.60
N SER A 30 -47.87 -8.84 -7.86
CA SER A 30 -48.65 -8.81 -6.62
C SER A 30 -48.27 -9.93 -5.62
N PRO A 31 -48.57 -9.78 -4.31
CA PRO A 31 -48.40 -10.83 -3.30
C PRO A 31 -49.19 -12.12 -3.59
N GLU A 32 -50.38 -12.00 -4.20
CA GLU A 32 -51.22 -13.15 -4.55
C GLU A 32 -50.57 -14.01 -5.65
N HIS A 33 -49.89 -13.36 -6.61
CA HIS A 33 -49.13 -14.07 -7.65
C HIS A 33 -48.00 -14.89 -7.01
N TYR A 34 -47.26 -14.33 -6.06
CA TYR A 34 -46.24 -15.05 -5.31
C TYR A 34 -46.80 -16.28 -4.58
N ALA A 35 -47.92 -16.12 -3.86
CA ALA A 35 -48.53 -17.21 -3.10
C ALA A 35 -48.99 -18.37 -4.00
N SER A 36 -49.41 -18.06 -5.23
CA SER A 36 -49.81 -19.06 -6.22
C SER A 36 -48.63 -19.80 -6.86
N LYS A 37 -47.50 -19.13 -7.04
CA LYS A 37 -46.30 -19.66 -7.72
C LYS A 37 -45.05 -18.90 -7.25
N PRO A 38 -44.38 -19.36 -6.18
CA PRO A 38 -43.17 -18.71 -5.69
C PRO A 38 -42.05 -18.76 -6.75
N PRO A 39 -41.12 -17.79 -6.73
CA PRO A 39 -40.10 -17.66 -7.76
C PRO A 39 -39.07 -18.75 -7.55
N GLN A 40 -38.47 -19.20 -8.65
CA GLN A 40 -37.24 -19.96 -8.53
C GLN A 40 -36.09 -18.99 -8.28
N SER A 41 -35.15 -19.37 -7.42
CA SER A 41 -33.86 -18.69 -7.32
C SER A 41 -33.20 -18.62 -8.70
N LEU A 42 -32.45 -17.56 -8.95
CA LEU A 42 -31.62 -17.46 -10.14
C LEU A 42 -30.20 -17.95 -9.83
N TRP A 43 -29.42 -18.16 -10.86
CA TRP A 43 -27.99 -18.50 -10.77
C TRP A 43 -27.20 -17.51 -11.60
N VAL A 44 -26.14 -16.96 -11.02
CA VAL A 44 -25.16 -16.14 -11.73
C VAL A 44 -23.87 -16.94 -11.91
N ARG A 45 -23.27 -16.86 -13.10
CA ARG A 45 -21.98 -17.45 -13.43
C ARG A 45 -21.05 -16.38 -13.97
N ILE A 46 -19.86 -16.30 -13.38
CA ILE A 46 -18.77 -15.43 -13.85
C ILE A 46 -17.67 -16.36 -14.34
N ARG A 47 -17.35 -16.33 -15.63
CA ARG A 47 -16.31 -17.18 -16.22
C ARG A 47 -15.14 -16.34 -16.65
N ASN A 48 -13.96 -16.67 -16.14
CA ASN A 48 -12.71 -16.18 -16.71
C ASN A 48 -12.50 -16.89 -18.06
N THR A 49 -12.55 -16.12 -19.15
CA THR A 49 -12.51 -16.68 -20.52
C THR A 49 -11.10 -16.85 -21.07
N GLU A 50 -10.08 -16.51 -20.28
CA GLU A 50 -8.70 -16.69 -20.69
C GLU A 50 -8.36 -18.18 -20.93
N PRO A 51 -7.47 -18.50 -21.88
CA PRO A 51 -7.10 -19.87 -22.18
C PRO A 51 -6.48 -20.59 -20.97
N ILE A 52 -6.86 -21.85 -20.75
CA ILE A 52 -6.34 -22.69 -19.65
C ILE A 52 -4.79 -22.73 -19.60
N PRO A 53 -4.04 -22.77 -20.73
CA PRO A 53 -2.58 -22.71 -20.69
C PRO A 53 -2.01 -21.47 -19.96
N MET A 54 -2.76 -20.36 -19.90
CA MET A 54 -2.37 -19.15 -19.18
C MET A 54 -2.40 -19.32 -17.65
N ARG A 55 -2.86 -20.47 -17.13
CA ARG A 55 -2.69 -20.82 -15.70
C ARG A 55 -1.24 -21.09 -15.33
N ALA A 56 -0.45 -21.62 -16.27
CA ALA A 56 0.96 -21.97 -16.04
C ALA A 56 1.90 -20.76 -16.22
N ALA A 57 1.38 -19.65 -16.74
CA ALA A 57 2.09 -18.39 -16.83
C ALA A 57 2.15 -17.75 -15.43
N TYR A 58 3.20 -18.08 -14.67
CA TYR A 58 3.50 -17.59 -13.31
C TYR A 58 2.52 -18.03 -12.20
N LEU A 59 3.08 -18.25 -11.01
CA LEU A 59 2.29 -18.50 -9.79
C LEU A 59 1.41 -17.28 -9.53
N ALA A 60 0.10 -17.42 -9.80
CA ALA A 60 -0.95 -16.39 -9.80
C ALA A 60 -0.92 -15.35 -10.94
N GLY A 61 -0.49 -15.73 -12.15
CA GLY A 61 -0.35 -14.88 -13.36
C GLY A 61 -1.41 -13.78 -13.56
N PRO A 62 -1.13 -12.75 -14.38
CA PRO A 62 -1.90 -11.51 -14.45
C PRO A 62 -3.39 -11.72 -14.82
N TYR A 63 -3.75 -12.91 -15.28
CA TYR A 63 -5.08 -13.28 -15.72
C TYR A 63 -6.01 -13.75 -14.60
N VAL A 64 -5.71 -13.48 -13.32
CA VAL A 64 -6.57 -13.86 -12.19
C VAL A 64 -7.59 -12.75 -11.88
N LEU A 65 -8.81 -13.15 -11.53
CA LEU A 65 -9.88 -12.25 -11.09
C LEU A 65 -10.24 -12.53 -9.63
N TYR A 66 -10.63 -11.48 -8.91
CA TYR A 66 -11.41 -11.58 -7.69
C TYR A 66 -12.89 -11.42 -8.05
N VAL A 67 -13.75 -12.25 -7.48
CA VAL A 67 -15.20 -12.17 -7.69
C VAL A 67 -15.93 -12.32 -6.36
N ASP A 68 -16.93 -11.49 -6.10
CA ASP A 68 -17.88 -11.70 -5.01
C ASP A 68 -19.32 -11.44 -5.45
N CYS A 69 -20.26 -12.06 -4.73
CA CYS A 69 -21.69 -11.90 -4.89
C CYS A 69 -22.34 -11.78 -3.51
N ARG A 70 -23.16 -10.74 -3.32
CA ARG A 70 -23.85 -10.45 -2.07
C ARG A 70 -25.26 -9.89 -2.31
N PRO A 71 -26.26 -10.26 -1.48
CA PRO A 71 -27.56 -9.60 -1.52
C PRO A 71 -27.47 -8.16 -1.00
N GLU A 72 -28.44 -7.32 -1.35
CA GLU A 72 -28.51 -5.92 -0.89
C GLU A 72 -28.56 -5.81 0.64
N GLU A 73 -29.15 -6.80 1.32
CA GLU A 73 -29.36 -6.80 2.76
C GLU A 73 -28.14 -7.29 3.55
N TYR A 74 -27.11 -7.79 2.86
CA TYR A 74 -25.88 -8.17 3.55
C TYR A 74 -25.17 -6.91 4.07
N ASN A 75 -25.13 -6.78 5.39
CA ASN A 75 -24.42 -5.73 6.10
C ASN A 75 -23.26 -6.35 6.89
N VAL A 76 -22.06 -5.78 6.76
CA VAL A 76 -20.87 -6.24 7.50
C VAL A 76 -21.00 -6.03 9.01
N HIS A 77 -21.89 -5.16 9.49
CA HIS A 77 -22.13 -4.89 10.91
C HIS A 77 -23.32 -5.65 11.50
N GLU A 78 -23.99 -6.51 10.72
CA GLU A 78 -25.16 -7.27 11.16
C GLU A 78 -24.94 -8.78 11.01
N LYS A 79 -25.68 -9.58 11.80
CA LYS A 79 -25.58 -11.04 11.75
C LYS A 79 -26.37 -11.62 10.59
N SER A 80 -25.70 -12.43 9.77
CA SER A 80 -26.30 -13.14 8.63
C SER A 80 -26.36 -14.66 8.88
N PHE A 81 -27.37 -15.10 9.63
CA PHE A 81 -27.53 -16.51 10.01
C PHE A 81 -28.03 -17.41 8.87
N VAL A 82 -28.86 -16.85 7.98
CA VAL A 82 -29.46 -17.61 6.89
C VAL A 82 -28.42 -17.79 5.79
N THR A 83 -28.04 -19.04 5.49
CA THR A 83 -27.02 -19.37 4.49
C THR A 83 -27.29 -18.74 3.12
N ALA A 84 -28.57 -18.61 2.75
CA ALA A 84 -28.98 -18.01 1.48
C ALA A 84 -28.79 -16.48 1.41
N ASP A 85 -28.67 -15.80 2.56
CA ASP A 85 -28.37 -14.37 2.65
C ASP A 85 -26.86 -14.10 2.80
N GLN A 86 -26.06 -15.15 2.99
CA GLN A 86 -24.61 -15.01 3.16
C GLN A 86 -23.92 -14.69 1.84
N PRO A 87 -22.90 -13.82 1.86
CA PRO A 87 -22.13 -13.50 0.66
C PRO A 87 -21.23 -14.69 0.29
N VAL A 88 -20.92 -14.78 -0.99
CA VAL A 88 -20.01 -15.79 -1.54
C VAL A 88 -18.96 -15.11 -2.41
N PHE A 89 -17.73 -15.62 -2.40
CA PHE A 89 -16.63 -15.04 -3.17
C PHE A 89 -15.61 -16.09 -3.61
N ASP A 90 -14.86 -15.76 -4.65
CA ASP A 90 -13.66 -16.47 -5.10
C ASP A 90 -12.53 -15.45 -5.21
N SER A 91 -11.50 -15.63 -4.38
CA SER A 91 -10.36 -14.71 -4.35
C SER A 91 -9.40 -14.85 -5.54
N GLN A 92 -9.45 -15.98 -6.24
CA GLN A 92 -8.50 -16.36 -7.27
C GLN A 92 -9.17 -17.12 -8.43
N LEU A 93 -10.11 -16.48 -9.12
CA LEU A 93 -10.76 -17.06 -10.30
C LEU A 93 -9.78 -17.16 -11.48
N LEU A 94 -9.14 -18.32 -11.60
CA LEU A 94 -8.10 -18.63 -12.59
C LEU A 94 -8.65 -18.72 -14.04
N PRO A 95 -7.80 -18.55 -15.07
CA PRO A 95 -8.15 -18.74 -16.49
C PRO A 95 -8.97 -19.99 -16.77
N GLY A 96 -10.07 -19.86 -17.52
CA GLY A 96 -10.96 -20.95 -17.88
C GLY A 96 -11.82 -21.53 -16.74
N LYS A 97 -11.68 -21.06 -15.49
CA LYS A 97 -12.59 -21.42 -14.38
C LYS A 97 -13.83 -20.52 -14.39
N ALA A 98 -14.88 -20.99 -13.71
CA ALA A 98 -16.11 -20.23 -13.51
C ALA A 98 -16.51 -20.23 -12.03
N PHE A 99 -16.90 -19.07 -11.55
CA PHE A 99 -17.55 -18.84 -10.27
C PHE A 99 -19.06 -18.93 -10.46
N TYR A 100 -19.78 -19.51 -9.49
CA TYR A 100 -21.23 -19.63 -9.49
C TYR A 100 -21.78 -19.18 -8.15
N ALA A 101 -22.86 -18.40 -8.17
CA ALA A 101 -23.60 -18.03 -6.97
C ALA A 101 -25.11 -18.19 -7.22
N GLU A 102 -25.82 -18.68 -6.21
CA GLU A 102 -27.28 -18.70 -6.20
C GLU A 102 -27.79 -17.32 -5.76
N LEU A 103 -28.70 -16.75 -6.55
CA LEU A 103 -29.43 -15.52 -6.25
C LEU A 103 -30.76 -15.93 -5.60
N SER A 104 -30.70 -16.15 -4.30
CA SER A 104 -31.78 -16.83 -3.57
C SER A 104 -33.02 -15.96 -3.41
N CYS A 105 -34.18 -16.52 -3.77
CA CYS A 105 -35.49 -15.89 -3.54
C CYS A 105 -36.28 -16.58 -2.41
N HIS A 106 -35.57 -17.16 -1.43
CA HIS A 106 -36.15 -18.00 -0.38
C HIS A 106 -37.11 -17.26 0.58
N THR A 107 -36.95 -15.94 0.74
CA THR A 107 -37.89 -15.08 1.47
C THR A 107 -38.73 -14.26 0.49
N TYR A 108 -40.01 -14.04 0.81
CA TYR A 108 -40.88 -13.21 -0.02
C TYR A 108 -40.39 -11.76 -0.02
N ARG A 109 -40.11 -11.22 -1.22
CA ARG A 109 -39.87 -9.79 -1.43
C ARG A 109 -40.54 -9.31 -2.71
N PRO A 110 -41.00 -8.04 -2.74
CA PRO A 110 -41.53 -7.44 -3.97
C PRO A 110 -40.43 -7.28 -5.03
N LYS A 111 -39.19 -7.05 -4.60
CA LYS A 111 -38.01 -6.91 -5.44
C LYS A 111 -36.82 -7.54 -4.72
N TYR A 112 -36.00 -8.25 -5.48
CA TYR A 112 -34.73 -8.80 -5.02
C TYR A 112 -33.60 -8.03 -5.70
N ARG A 113 -32.53 -7.78 -4.95
CA ARG A 113 -31.33 -7.13 -5.47
C ARG A 113 -30.07 -7.85 -4.99
N TRP A 114 -29.15 -8.07 -5.92
CA TRP A 114 -27.81 -8.57 -5.63
C TRP A 114 -26.75 -7.70 -6.28
N THR A 115 -25.59 -7.65 -5.65
CA THR A 115 -24.39 -7.01 -6.17
C THR A 115 -23.34 -8.07 -6.45
N VAL A 116 -22.79 -8.07 -7.66
CA VAL A 116 -21.64 -8.89 -8.05
C VAL A 116 -20.49 -7.97 -8.43
N ASP A 117 -19.37 -8.09 -7.73
CA ASP A 117 -18.14 -7.38 -8.07
C ASP A 117 -17.15 -8.33 -8.76
N VAL A 118 -16.57 -7.90 -9.88
CA VAL A 118 -15.49 -8.59 -10.60
C VAL A 118 -14.31 -7.64 -10.70
N VAL A 119 -13.17 -8.02 -10.11
CA VAL A 119 -12.02 -7.13 -9.93
C VAL A 119 -10.76 -7.78 -10.49
N SER A 120 -9.95 -7.00 -11.23
CA SER A 120 -8.65 -7.45 -11.70
C SER A 120 -7.67 -7.68 -10.56
N GLN A 121 -6.89 -8.76 -10.63
CA GLN A 121 -5.75 -8.99 -9.73
C GLN A 121 -4.39 -8.63 -10.39
N ILE A 122 -4.39 -7.98 -11.56
CA ILE A 122 -3.17 -7.49 -12.21
C ILE A 122 -2.52 -6.41 -11.32
N LEU A 123 -1.18 -6.43 -11.25
CA LEU A 123 -0.41 -5.48 -10.45
C LEU A 123 0.61 -4.65 -11.24
N PHE A 124 1.38 -5.29 -12.13
CA PHE A 124 2.59 -4.68 -12.71
C PHE A 124 2.50 -4.39 -14.21
N ASN A 125 1.31 -4.44 -14.80
CA ASN A 125 1.17 -4.34 -16.26
C ASN A 125 -0.12 -3.63 -16.66
N ASN A 126 0.01 -2.57 -17.46
CA ASN A 126 -1.10 -1.75 -17.98
C ASN A 126 -1.60 -2.17 -19.37
N SER A 127 -0.83 -3.00 -20.08
CA SER A 127 -1.12 -3.54 -21.40
C SER A 127 -1.99 -4.79 -21.34
N ILE A 128 -1.74 -5.66 -20.36
CA ILE A 128 -2.48 -6.91 -20.17
C ILE A 128 -3.90 -6.64 -19.72
N ALA A 129 -4.82 -7.45 -20.24
CA ALA A 129 -6.21 -7.43 -19.86
C ALA A 129 -6.72 -8.87 -19.68
N THR A 130 -7.69 -9.04 -18.79
CA THR A 130 -8.35 -10.31 -18.52
C THR A 130 -9.80 -10.23 -18.96
N ASN A 131 -10.21 -11.15 -19.83
CA ASN A 131 -11.57 -11.24 -20.34
C ASN A 131 -12.41 -12.17 -19.46
N PHE A 132 -13.69 -11.82 -19.27
CA PHE A 132 -14.65 -12.67 -18.57
C PHE A 132 -16.06 -12.54 -19.14
N ASP A 133 -16.88 -13.56 -18.94
CA ASP A 133 -18.32 -13.52 -19.21
C ASP A 133 -19.14 -13.58 -17.92
N VAL A 134 -20.31 -12.95 -17.96
CA VAL A 134 -21.34 -13.01 -16.91
C VAL A 134 -22.60 -13.56 -17.52
N CYS A 135 -23.16 -14.61 -16.93
CA CYS A 135 -24.43 -15.22 -17.33
C CYS A 135 -25.37 -15.34 -16.13
N ILE A 136 -26.66 -15.06 -16.33
CA ILE A 136 -27.72 -15.30 -15.34
C ILE A 136 -28.75 -16.25 -15.94
N ALA A 137 -29.17 -17.26 -15.20
CA ALA A 137 -30.18 -18.24 -15.62
C ALA A 137 -31.04 -18.69 -14.43
N THR A 138 -32.10 -19.47 -14.70
CA THR A 138 -32.95 -20.06 -13.65
C THR A 138 -32.37 -21.34 -13.04
N ASP A 139 -31.31 -21.90 -13.62
CA ASP A 139 -30.61 -23.09 -13.13
C ASP A 139 -29.09 -22.92 -13.31
N LYS A 140 -28.32 -23.65 -12.50
CA LYS A 140 -26.86 -23.70 -12.58
C LYS A 140 -26.38 -24.31 -13.90
N ASP A 141 -27.13 -25.27 -14.47
CA ASP A 141 -26.86 -25.83 -15.80
C ASP A 141 -27.39 -24.88 -16.88
N MET A 142 -26.51 -23.99 -17.35
CA MET A 142 -26.87 -22.91 -18.29
C MET A 142 -26.72 -23.34 -19.74
N SER A 143 -27.77 -23.13 -20.54
CA SER A 143 -27.76 -23.37 -21.99
C SER A 143 -26.94 -22.32 -22.77
N HIS A 144 -26.76 -22.56 -24.06
CA HIS A 144 -26.05 -21.63 -24.94
C HIS A 144 -26.91 -20.47 -25.45
N TYR A 145 -28.23 -20.63 -25.49
CA TYR A 145 -29.16 -19.63 -26.04
C TYR A 145 -29.74 -18.75 -24.93
N SER A 146 -30.07 -17.50 -25.30
CA SER A 146 -30.66 -16.53 -24.37
C SER A 146 -32.14 -16.32 -24.68
N VAL A 147 -32.93 -16.02 -23.66
CA VAL A 147 -34.36 -15.67 -23.77
C VAL A 147 -34.61 -14.31 -23.13
N PRO A 148 -35.62 -13.55 -23.60
CA PRO A 148 -36.00 -12.30 -22.96
C PRO A 148 -36.42 -12.50 -21.50
N ALA A 149 -35.95 -11.62 -20.62
CA ALA A 149 -36.24 -11.65 -19.19
C ALA A 149 -36.81 -10.31 -18.72
N PRO A 150 -38.12 -10.05 -18.93
CA PRO A 150 -38.73 -8.73 -18.65
C PRO A 150 -38.72 -8.34 -17.16
N HIS A 151 -38.58 -9.32 -16.27
CA HIS A 151 -38.54 -9.13 -14.83
C HIS A 151 -37.11 -9.00 -14.26
N LEU A 152 -36.10 -9.03 -15.12
CA LEU A 152 -34.68 -8.97 -14.75
C LEU A 152 -34.05 -7.72 -15.36
N ALA A 153 -33.50 -6.85 -14.52
CA ALA A 153 -32.68 -5.72 -14.93
C ALA A 153 -31.27 -5.88 -14.37
N VAL A 154 -30.25 -5.67 -15.19
CA VAL A 154 -28.85 -5.71 -14.76
C VAL A 154 -28.21 -4.37 -15.08
N SER A 155 -27.87 -3.63 -14.04
CA SER A 155 -27.09 -2.39 -14.15
C SER A 155 -25.62 -2.72 -14.02
N VAL A 156 -24.79 -2.16 -14.89
CA VAL A 156 -23.35 -2.41 -14.94
C VAL A 156 -22.63 -1.10 -14.70
N TYR A 157 -21.76 -1.09 -13.69
CA TYR A 157 -20.91 0.06 -13.35
C TYR A 157 -19.45 -0.34 -13.53
N ASP A 158 -18.70 0.48 -14.25
CA ASP A 158 -17.25 0.32 -14.34
C ASP A 158 -16.54 1.02 -13.17
N THR A 159 -15.21 0.94 -13.14
CA THR A 159 -14.40 1.59 -12.11
C THR A 159 -14.63 3.09 -12.03
N LEU A 160 -14.74 3.80 -13.14
CA LEU A 160 -14.92 5.26 -13.12
C LEU A 160 -16.32 5.63 -12.59
N ASP A 161 -17.35 4.87 -12.95
CA ASP A 161 -18.69 5.04 -12.38
C ASP A 161 -18.66 4.91 -10.86
N LEU A 162 -18.03 3.84 -10.35
CA LEU A 162 -17.93 3.58 -8.90
C LEU A 162 -17.16 4.67 -8.14
N TRP A 163 -16.13 5.25 -8.77
CA TRP A 163 -15.33 6.34 -8.19
C TRP A 163 -15.98 7.73 -8.32
N ASN A 164 -17.05 7.85 -9.10
CA ASN A 164 -17.83 9.07 -9.23
C ASN A 164 -19.12 9.08 -8.41
N LEU A 165 -19.37 8.00 -7.66
CA LEU A 165 -20.44 7.91 -6.68
C LEU A 165 -19.87 7.92 -5.25
N PRO A 166 -20.57 8.52 -4.26
CA PRO A 166 -21.79 9.30 -4.40
C PRO A 166 -21.52 10.65 -5.09
N VAL A 167 -22.57 11.26 -5.63
CA VAL A 167 -22.49 12.61 -6.21
C VAL A 167 -22.52 13.63 -5.05
N PRO A 168 -21.59 14.60 -5.00
CA PRO A 168 -21.56 15.59 -3.93
C PRO A 168 -22.82 16.45 -3.88
N ASP A 169 -23.31 16.73 -2.67
CA ASP A 169 -24.34 17.75 -2.44
C ASP A 169 -23.67 19.13 -2.49
N THR A 170 -23.79 19.83 -3.62
CA THR A 170 -23.17 21.14 -3.85
C THR A 170 -23.78 22.26 -2.99
N THR A 171 -24.90 22.00 -2.30
CA THR A 171 -25.55 22.98 -1.43
C THR A 171 -24.97 23.03 -0.02
N LYS A 172 -24.14 22.03 0.35
CA LYS A 172 -23.50 21.91 1.66
C LYS A 172 -21.98 22.00 1.53
N PRO A 173 -21.28 22.38 2.61
CA PRO A 173 -19.82 22.24 2.67
C PRO A 173 -19.42 20.80 2.33
N LEU A 174 -18.47 20.65 1.43
CA LEU A 174 -18.00 19.34 0.97
C LEU A 174 -16.67 18.99 1.65
N HIS A 175 -16.58 17.78 2.18
CA HIS A 175 -15.35 17.20 2.69
C HIS A 175 -14.71 16.30 1.62
N LEU A 176 -13.60 16.76 1.04
CA LEU A 176 -12.86 15.99 0.04
C LEU A 176 -11.87 15.06 0.73
N VAL A 177 -11.91 13.77 0.43
CA VAL A 177 -10.94 12.78 0.95
C VAL A 177 -10.10 12.24 -0.18
N ILE A 178 -8.77 12.31 -0.03
CA ILE A 178 -7.82 11.81 -1.02
C ILE A 178 -7.23 10.50 -0.52
N LEU A 179 -7.49 9.41 -1.25
CA LEU A 179 -6.85 8.11 -1.04
C LEU A 179 -5.59 7.98 -1.90
N THR A 180 -4.54 7.38 -1.35
CA THR A 180 -3.31 7.11 -2.09
C THR A 180 -2.73 5.74 -1.71
N HIS A 181 -2.49 4.92 -2.73
CA HIS A 181 -2.07 3.53 -2.58
C HIS A 181 -0.55 3.37 -2.35
N GLY A 182 -0.16 2.18 -1.92
CA GLY A 182 1.23 1.77 -1.74
C GLY A 182 1.97 1.40 -3.02
N LEU A 183 3.24 1.02 -2.86
CA LEU A 183 4.10 0.49 -3.92
C LEU A 183 3.45 -0.74 -4.58
N HIS A 184 3.43 -0.81 -5.91
CA HIS A 184 2.87 -1.94 -6.68
C HIS A 184 1.40 -2.28 -6.36
N SER A 185 0.63 -1.29 -5.94
CA SER A 185 -0.80 -1.35 -5.72
C SER A 185 -1.53 -0.43 -6.71
N ASN A 186 -2.84 -0.32 -6.58
CA ASN A 186 -3.65 0.64 -7.31
C ASN A 186 -4.74 1.19 -6.38
N VAL A 187 -4.95 2.51 -6.41
CA VAL A 187 -6.00 3.12 -5.56
C VAL A 187 -7.38 2.65 -5.99
N SER A 188 -7.59 2.45 -7.29
CA SER A 188 -8.90 2.24 -7.90
C SER A 188 -9.60 0.94 -7.49
N ALA A 189 -8.87 -0.15 -7.28
CA ALA A 189 -9.42 -1.43 -6.81
C ALA A 189 -8.95 -1.80 -5.41
N ASP A 190 -7.69 -1.56 -5.05
CA ASP A 190 -7.13 -2.01 -3.77
C ASP A 190 -7.57 -1.14 -2.57
N MET A 191 -8.11 0.07 -2.81
CA MET A 191 -8.66 0.93 -1.75
C MET A 191 -10.17 1.14 -1.90
N MET A 192 -10.84 0.36 -2.76
CA MET A 192 -12.28 0.52 -3.04
C MET A 192 -13.14 0.29 -1.79
N PHE A 193 -12.81 -0.70 -0.95
CA PHE A 193 -13.56 -0.95 0.27
C PHE A 193 -13.47 0.25 1.22
N LEU A 194 -12.27 0.74 1.50
CA LEU A 194 -12.05 1.92 2.33
C LEU A 194 -12.79 3.15 1.79
N LYS A 195 -12.74 3.39 0.47
CA LYS A 195 -13.49 4.45 -0.20
C LYS A 195 -14.99 4.37 0.13
N GLU A 196 -15.60 3.21 -0.09
CA GLU A 196 -17.04 3.02 0.16
C GLU A 196 -17.42 3.16 1.63
N GLN A 197 -16.56 2.75 2.56
CA GLN A 197 -16.83 2.92 3.99
C GLN A 197 -16.80 4.41 4.39
N ILE A 198 -15.82 5.18 3.89
CA ILE A 198 -15.77 6.62 4.14
C ILE A 198 -16.97 7.34 3.49
N ASP A 199 -17.30 7.02 2.23
CA ASP A 199 -18.46 7.61 1.53
C ASP A 199 -19.80 7.31 2.21
N SER A 200 -19.88 6.23 3.01
CA SER A 200 -21.07 5.87 3.77
C SER A 200 -21.21 6.61 5.11
N SER A 201 -20.24 7.45 5.47
CA SER A 201 -20.34 8.30 6.67
C SER A 201 -21.46 9.34 6.54
N GLN A 202 -21.95 9.85 7.67
CA GLN A 202 -23.13 10.73 7.70
C GLN A 202 -22.87 12.19 7.24
N GLU A 203 -21.64 12.53 6.88
CA GLU A 203 -21.27 13.86 6.39
C GLU A 203 -21.30 13.95 4.85
N ASN A 204 -21.37 15.17 4.31
CA ASN A 204 -21.22 15.40 2.86
C ASN A 204 -19.75 15.21 2.47
N VAL A 205 -19.32 13.95 2.36
CA VAL A 205 -17.97 13.53 2.00
C VAL A 205 -17.95 12.96 0.59
N VAL A 206 -16.86 13.23 -0.13
CA VAL A 206 -16.56 12.54 -1.39
C VAL A 206 -15.12 12.08 -1.37
N VAL A 207 -14.94 10.78 -1.63
CA VAL A 207 -13.63 10.16 -1.72
C VAL A 207 -13.12 10.13 -3.16
N LYS A 208 -11.87 10.55 -3.37
CA LYS A 208 -11.17 10.55 -4.66
C LYS A 208 -9.77 9.95 -4.53
N GLY A 209 -9.21 9.54 -5.67
CA GLY A 209 -7.89 8.93 -5.75
C GLY A 209 -7.29 9.14 -7.13
N PHE A 210 -5.98 9.38 -7.20
CA PHE A 210 -5.29 9.61 -8.46
C PHE A 210 -4.81 8.30 -9.09
N PHE A 211 -5.38 7.92 -10.23
CA PHE A 211 -5.07 6.63 -10.89
C PHE A 211 -3.78 6.69 -11.70
N GLY A 212 -3.28 7.89 -12.01
CA GLY A 212 -2.13 8.07 -12.90
C GLY A 212 -0.79 7.62 -12.32
N ASN A 213 -0.77 7.13 -11.07
CA ASN A 213 0.40 6.58 -10.39
C ASN A 213 0.45 5.04 -10.42
N VAL A 214 -0.60 4.38 -10.92
CA VAL A 214 -0.63 2.91 -11.07
C VAL A 214 0.49 2.48 -12.02
N CYS A 215 1.26 1.46 -11.62
CA CYS A 215 2.46 0.97 -12.33
C CYS A 215 3.60 2.01 -12.51
N LYS A 216 3.63 3.09 -11.72
CA LYS A 216 4.70 4.11 -11.75
C LYS A 216 5.37 4.32 -10.40
N THR A 217 5.12 3.41 -9.45
CA THR A 217 5.42 3.59 -8.04
C THR A 217 6.92 3.55 -7.73
N GLU A 218 7.74 3.11 -8.66
CA GLU A 218 9.21 3.06 -8.64
C GLU A 218 9.87 4.40 -9.04
N LYS A 219 9.11 5.34 -9.63
CA LYS A 219 9.61 6.64 -10.12
C LYS A 219 9.92 7.68 -9.01
N GLY A 220 9.66 7.36 -7.75
CA GLY A 220 10.00 8.19 -6.58
C GLY A 220 8.80 8.94 -5.99
N ILE A 221 8.89 9.23 -4.69
CA ILE A 221 7.93 10.00 -3.87
C ILE A 221 7.68 11.38 -4.49
N LYS A 222 8.72 12.05 -5.01
CA LYS A 222 8.57 13.38 -5.65
C LYS A 222 7.68 13.32 -6.89
N TYR A 223 7.95 12.34 -7.76
CA TYR A 223 7.18 12.12 -8.99
C TYR A 223 5.72 11.80 -8.66
N LEU A 224 5.50 10.88 -7.72
CA LEU A 224 4.16 10.45 -7.33
C LEU A 224 3.38 11.56 -6.64
N GLY A 225 4.02 12.27 -5.70
CA GLY A 225 3.39 13.28 -4.85
C GLY A 225 3.04 14.56 -5.59
N SER A 226 3.91 15.03 -6.50
CA SER A 226 3.61 16.20 -7.35
C SER A 226 2.38 15.96 -8.23
N ARG A 227 2.25 14.77 -8.83
CA ARG A 227 1.07 14.41 -9.65
C ARG A 227 -0.21 14.30 -8.83
N VAL A 228 -0.13 13.76 -7.60
CA VAL A 228 -1.28 13.76 -6.68
C VAL A 228 -1.69 15.19 -6.33
N ALA A 229 -0.74 16.08 -6.03
CA ALA A 229 -1.03 17.48 -5.72
C ALA A 229 -1.71 18.21 -6.89
N GLU A 230 -1.18 18.06 -8.12
CA GLU A 230 -1.78 18.64 -9.32
C GLU A 230 -3.20 18.09 -9.59
N TYR A 231 -3.41 16.78 -9.35
CA TYR A 231 -4.75 16.18 -9.43
C TYR A 231 -5.72 16.81 -8.42
N VAL A 232 -5.30 17.00 -7.17
CA VAL A 232 -6.12 17.65 -6.12
C VAL A 232 -6.48 19.09 -6.50
N VAL A 233 -5.52 19.86 -7.04
CA VAL A 233 -5.79 21.21 -7.53
C VAL A 233 -6.78 21.19 -8.70
N GLY A 234 -6.65 20.23 -9.61
CA GLY A 234 -7.58 20.02 -10.72
C GLY A 234 -9.00 19.71 -10.25
N LEU A 235 -9.15 18.89 -9.20
CA LEU A 235 -10.45 18.61 -8.58
C LEU A 235 -11.08 19.87 -8.00
N VAL A 236 -10.37 20.57 -7.11
CA VAL A 236 -10.89 21.75 -6.39
C VAL A 236 -11.25 22.90 -7.32
N ARG A 237 -10.61 23.00 -8.49
CA ARG A 237 -10.94 24.00 -9.52
C ARG A 237 -12.17 23.65 -10.36
N ASN A 238 -12.61 22.40 -10.34
CA ASN A 238 -13.81 21.98 -11.07
C ASN A 238 -15.08 22.47 -10.34
N GLU A 239 -16.07 22.94 -11.10
CA GLU A 239 -17.33 23.48 -10.56
C GLU A 239 -18.06 22.48 -9.66
N THR A 240 -17.95 21.18 -9.95
CA THR A 240 -18.53 20.07 -9.15
C THR A 240 -18.00 20.05 -7.71
N PHE A 241 -16.77 20.51 -7.50
CA PHE A 241 -16.09 20.55 -6.20
C PHE A 241 -15.89 21.99 -5.71
N SER A 242 -16.67 22.94 -6.22
CA SER A 242 -16.57 24.36 -5.83
C SER A 242 -16.92 24.63 -4.36
N SER A 243 -17.70 23.74 -3.73
CA SER A 243 -18.09 23.79 -2.32
C SER A 243 -17.14 23.05 -1.37
N VAL A 244 -15.96 22.60 -1.84
CA VAL A 244 -14.94 21.99 -0.97
C VAL A 244 -14.48 23.01 0.07
N ASP A 245 -14.74 22.67 1.32
CA ASP A 245 -14.36 23.44 2.52
C ASP A 245 -13.32 22.70 3.35
N LYS A 246 -13.37 21.35 3.32
CA LYS A 246 -12.53 20.46 4.10
C LYS A 246 -11.76 19.50 3.21
N ILE A 247 -10.54 19.16 3.62
CA ILE A 247 -9.74 18.10 2.98
C ILE A 247 -9.12 17.14 3.98
N SER A 248 -9.19 15.84 3.68
CA SER A 248 -8.45 14.79 4.38
C SER A 248 -7.58 13.99 3.42
N PHE A 249 -6.47 13.49 3.94
CA PHE A 249 -5.51 12.64 3.24
C PHE A 249 -5.41 11.30 3.97
N VAL A 250 -5.64 10.21 3.26
CA VAL A 250 -5.50 8.84 3.77
C VAL A 250 -4.57 8.04 2.85
N GLY A 251 -3.39 7.69 3.36
CA GLY A 251 -2.33 7.04 2.60
C GLY A 251 -2.04 5.63 3.12
N HIS A 252 -1.93 4.65 2.23
CA HIS A 252 -1.48 3.29 2.57
C HIS A 252 -0.03 3.08 2.16
N SER A 253 0.79 2.53 3.06
CA SER A 253 2.18 2.17 2.75
C SER A 253 2.93 3.39 2.16
N LEU A 254 3.57 3.26 0.99
CA LEU A 254 4.18 4.37 0.25
C LEU A 254 3.26 5.59 0.09
N GLY A 255 1.94 5.38 0.00
CA GLY A 255 0.95 6.44 -0.17
C GLY A 255 0.97 7.50 0.94
N GLY A 256 1.35 7.15 2.17
CA GLY A 256 1.54 8.12 3.25
C GLY A 256 2.65 9.14 2.93
N LEU A 257 3.81 8.66 2.49
CA LEU A 257 4.94 9.52 2.08
C LEU A 257 4.62 10.35 0.83
N VAL A 258 3.91 9.75 -0.13
CA VAL A 258 3.43 10.43 -1.34
C VAL A 258 2.52 11.61 -0.99
N GLN A 259 1.61 11.41 -0.03
CA GLN A 259 0.73 12.47 0.46
C GLN A 259 1.48 13.53 1.27
N THR A 260 2.46 13.14 2.09
CA THR A 260 3.35 14.10 2.77
C THR A 260 4.03 15.03 1.76
N PHE A 261 4.57 14.50 0.67
CA PHE A 261 5.15 15.31 -0.41
C PHE A 261 4.10 16.17 -1.12
N ALA A 262 2.92 15.61 -1.42
CA ALA A 262 1.84 16.35 -2.06
C ALA A 262 1.39 17.56 -1.22
N ILE A 263 1.28 17.40 0.10
CA ILE A 263 0.94 18.49 1.05
C ILE A 263 2.00 19.60 0.99
N ALA A 264 3.28 19.23 1.03
CA ALA A 264 4.40 20.17 0.91
C ALA A 264 4.33 20.95 -0.41
N TYR A 265 4.09 20.24 -1.51
CA TYR A 265 3.97 20.80 -2.85
C TYR A 265 2.78 21.76 -2.98
N LEU A 266 1.62 21.40 -2.43
CA LEU A 266 0.42 22.25 -2.41
C LEU A 266 0.71 23.58 -1.70
N GLN A 267 1.30 23.54 -0.51
CA GLN A 267 1.62 24.76 0.23
C GLN A 267 2.67 25.63 -0.48
N SER A 268 3.67 25.01 -1.11
CA SER A 268 4.74 25.73 -1.81
C SER A 268 4.27 26.39 -3.11
N ASN A 269 3.47 25.69 -3.91
CA ASN A 269 3.10 26.12 -5.27
C ASN A 269 1.70 26.74 -5.36
N TYR A 270 0.84 26.47 -4.36
CA TYR A 270 -0.52 26.98 -4.27
C TYR A 270 -0.82 27.51 -2.85
N PRO A 271 -0.20 28.62 -2.40
CA PRO A 271 -0.33 29.09 -1.01
C PRO A 271 -1.78 29.32 -0.55
N TRP A 272 -2.66 29.71 -1.47
CA TRP A 272 -4.10 29.89 -1.24
C TRP A 272 -4.83 28.60 -0.83
N PHE A 273 -4.26 27.42 -1.10
CA PHE A 273 -4.94 26.14 -0.99
C PHE A 273 -5.38 25.87 0.44
N PHE A 274 -4.43 25.84 1.38
CA PHE A 274 -4.73 25.60 2.79
C PHE A 274 -5.26 26.84 3.51
N GLU A 275 -5.17 28.04 2.93
CA GLU A 275 -5.86 29.23 3.44
C GLU A 275 -7.38 29.12 3.22
N LYS A 276 -7.80 28.55 2.09
CA LYS A 276 -9.20 28.40 1.72
C LYS A 276 -9.82 27.08 2.18
N ILE A 277 -9.05 26.00 2.18
CA ILE A 277 -9.53 24.64 2.48
C ILE A 277 -8.91 24.18 3.78
N ARG A 278 -9.76 23.83 4.75
CA ARG A 278 -9.33 23.38 6.06
C ARG A 278 -8.82 21.94 6.01
N PRO A 279 -7.56 21.68 6.40
CA PRO A 279 -7.07 20.31 6.55
C PRO A 279 -7.66 19.64 7.80
N VAL A 280 -8.32 18.50 7.63
CA VAL A 280 -9.04 17.79 8.71
C VAL A 280 -8.21 16.62 9.21
N ASN A 281 -8.11 15.55 8.41
CA ASN A 281 -7.42 14.32 8.81
C ASN A 281 -6.19 14.05 7.94
N PHE A 282 -5.05 13.77 8.56
CA PHE A 282 -3.91 13.14 7.92
C PHE A 282 -3.73 11.74 8.53
N VAL A 283 -4.07 10.71 7.76
CA VAL A 283 -4.10 9.31 8.21
C VAL A 283 -3.13 8.48 7.38
N THR A 284 -2.29 7.70 8.04
CA THR A 284 -1.40 6.74 7.38
C THR A 284 -1.68 5.31 7.87
N LEU A 285 -1.67 4.36 6.94
CA LEU A 285 -1.97 2.95 7.18
C LEU A 285 -0.75 2.13 6.77
N ALA A 286 -0.03 1.58 7.75
CA ALA A 286 1.21 0.82 7.56
C ALA A 286 2.23 1.57 6.67
N SER A 287 2.41 2.87 6.86
CA SER A 287 3.33 3.70 6.05
C SER A 287 4.74 3.76 6.65
N PRO A 288 5.82 3.55 5.88
CA PRO A 288 7.19 3.61 6.39
C PRO A 288 7.66 5.07 6.55
N MET A 289 7.06 5.81 7.47
CA MET A 289 7.25 7.27 7.61
C MET A 289 8.69 7.67 7.96
N LEU A 290 9.49 6.75 8.50
CA LEU A 290 10.91 6.94 8.84
C LEU A 290 11.87 6.29 7.83
N GLY A 291 11.36 5.68 6.75
CA GLY A 291 12.12 4.83 5.84
C GLY A 291 12.15 3.36 6.28
N VAL A 292 12.94 2.53 5.57
CA VAL A 292 12.97 1.06 5.75
C VAL A 292 14.38 0.49 5.92
N ILE A 293 15.34 1.25 6.46
CA ILE A 293 16.75 0.85 6.41
C ILE A 293 17.15 -0.08 7.53
N HIS A 294 16.75 0.20 8.77
CA HIS A 294 17.40 -0.42 9.93
C HIS A 294 17.13 -1.93 10.10
N GLU A 295 16.08 -2.50 9.47
CA GLU A 295 15.70 -3.92 9.60
C GLU A 295 16.08 -4.82 8.42
N ASN A 296 16.70 -4.24 7.40
CA ASN A 296 16.97 -4.93 6.14
C ASN A 296 18.39 -5.50 6.09
N PRO A 297 18.58 -6.77 5.68
CA PRO A 297 19.90 -7.36 5.49
C PRO A 297 20.79 -6.51 4.58
N THR A 298 22.11 -6.59 4.72
CA THR A 298 23.06 -5.80 3.92
C THR A 298 22.83 -5.94 2.41
N TYR A 299 22.35 -7.09 1.93
CA TYR A 299 22.01 -7.29 0.52
C TYR A 299 20.75 -6.52 0.08
N VAL A 300 19.75 -6.38 0.95
CA VAL A 300 18.57 -5.55 0.72
C VAL A 300 18.94 -4.06 0.76
N LYS A 301 19.77 -3.65 1.73
CA LYS A 301 20.33 -2.30 1.77
C LYS A 301 21.10 -1.98 0.48
N LEU A 302 21.93 -2.91 0.02
CA LEU A 302 22.68 -2.76 -1.22
C LEU A 302 21.76 -2.65 -2.44
N ALA A 303 20.68 -3.41 -2.51
CA ALA A 303 19.75 -3.33 -3.62
C ALA A 303 18.80 -2.09 -3.52
N LEU A 304 18.49 -1.56 -2.33
CA LEU A 304 17.79 -0.27 -2.14
C LEU A 304 18.67 0.89 -2.61
N SER A 305 19.91 0.91 -2.16
CA SER A 305 20.92 1.90 -2.56
C SER A 305 21.31 1.77 -4.04
N ALA A 306 21.28 0.56 -4.61
CA ALA A 306 21.53 0.34 -6.04
C ALA A 306 20.32 0.66 -6.94
N GLY A 307 19.17 1.06 -6.36
CA GLY A 307 17.98 1.44 -7.12
C GLY A 307 17.22 0.26 -7.74
N VAL A 308 17.33 -0.95 -7.16
CA VAL A 308 16.64 -2.17 -7.66
C VAL A 308 15.11 -2.05 -7.60
N VAL A 309 14.59 -1.14 -6.76
CA VAL A 309 13.15 -0.78 -6.73
C VAL A 309 12.93 0.68 -7.20
N GLY A 310 13.78 1.10 -8.14
CA GLY A 310 13.79 2.45 -8.69
C GLY A 310 14.18 3.52 -7.68
N ARG A 311 13.84 4.77 -8.03
CA ARG A 311 14.10 5.96 -7.21
C ARG A 311 13.35 5.90 -5.87
N THR A 312 12.19 5.25 -5.83
CA THR A 312 11.44 5.04 -4.59
C THR A 312 12.21 4.21 -3.58
N GLY A 313 12.88 3.13 -4.00
CA GLY A 313 13.72 2.32 -3.11
C GLY A 313 14.87 3.13 -2.50
N GLN A 314 15.47 4.03 -3.28
CA GLN A 314 16.53 4.93 -2.82
C GLN A 314 16.05 5.92 -1.76
N GLU A 315 14.90 6.55 -1.98
CA GLU A 315 14.32 7.51 -1.03
C GLU A 315 13.87 6.82 0.27
N LEU A 316 13.25 5.64 0.18
CA LEU A 316 12.94 4.79 1.35
C LEU A 316 14.20 4.30 2.08
N GLY A 317 15.30 4.19 1.33
CA GLY A 317 16.65 3.91 1.80
C GLY A 317 17.39 5.12 2.38
N LEU A 318 16.70 6.25 2.63
CA LEU A 318 17.23 7.54 3.12
C LEU A 318 18.49 8.00 2.37
N GLN A 319 18.54 7.73 1.06
CA GLN A 319 19.60 8.28 0.22
C GLN A 319 19.59 9.81 0.29
N LEU A 320 20.78 10.39 0.47
CA LEU A 320 20.94 11.83 0.58
C LEU A 320 20.57 12.51 -0.74
N THR A 321 19.83 13.61 -0.66
CA THR A 321 19.53 14.44 -1.81
C THR A 321 20.79 15.12 -2.35
N GLU A 322 20.86 15.30 -3.68
CA GLU A 322 21.96 16.03 -4.31
C GLU A 322 22.09 17.47 -3.80
N VAL A 323 20.96 18.05 -3.41
CA VAL A 323 20.84 19.37 -2.79
C VAL A 323 20.88 19.18 -1.27
N GLY A 324 21.85 19.78 -0.57
CA GLY A 324 21.88 19.83 0.90
C GLY A 324 22.43 18.60 1.63
N LYS A 325 22.57 17.46 0.94
CA LYS A 325 23.06 16.19 1.52
C LYS A 325 22.23 15.70 2.71
N LYS A 326 20.91 15.87 2.68
CA LYS A 326 19.96 15.35 3.69
C LYS A 326 18.99 14.33 3.07
N PRO A 327 18.44 13.37 3.83
CA PRO A 327 17.40 12.49 3.30
C PRO A 327 16.10 13.26 2.99
N LEU A 328 15.40 12.90 1.92
CA LEU A 328 14.11 13.52 1.56
C LEU A 328 13.08 13.41 2.69
N LEU A 329 13.03 12.27 3.38
CA LEU A 329 12.05 12.01 4.44
C LEU A 329 12.28 12.92 5.66
N LEU A 330 13.52 13.31 5.93
CA LEU A 330 13.84 14.31 6.97
C LEU A 330 13.35 15.70 6.55
N LEU A 331 13.62 16.11 5.31
CA LEU A 331 13.13 17.39 4.78
C LEU A 331 11.59 17.45 4.78
N LEU A 332 10.91 16.31 4.57
CA LEU A 332 9.46 16.22 4.61
C LEU A 332 8.88 16.24 6.03
N ALA A 333 9.60 15.73 7.02
CA ALA A 333 9.19 15.79 8.43
C ALA A 333 9.38 17.19 9.05
N SER A 334 10.25 18.01 8.45
CA SER A 334 10.55 19.38 8.88
C SER A 334 10.01 20.45 7.90
N GLY A 335 10.38 21.72 8.12
CA GLY A 335 10.14 22.81 7.17
C GLY A 335 8.67 23.14 6.86
N ILE A 336 8.36 23.38 5.58
CA ILE A 336 7.02 23.82 5.11
C ILE A 336 5.97 22.75 5.39
N THR A 337 6.29 21.49 5.12
CA THR A 337 5.38 20.36 5.35
C THR A 337 4.98 20.26 6.81
N HIS A 338 5.95 20.36 7.72
CA HIS A 338 5.74 20.35 9.17
C HIS A 338 4.74 21.45 9.59
N LYS A 339 4.91 22.67 9.08
CA LYS A 339 3.99 23.79 9.35
C LYS A 339 2.55 23.48 8.90
N VAL A 340 2.37 22.77 7.79
CA VAL A 340 1.03 22.40 7.32
C VAL A 340 0.48 21.21 8.11
N LEU A 341 1.30 20.21 8.44
CA LEU A 341 0.88 19.06 9.25
C LEU A 341 0.35 19.49 10.62
N LYS A 342 0.93 20.55 11.23
CA LYS A 342 0.40 21.20 12.45
C LYS A 342 -1.03 21.68 12.31
N ARG A 343 -1.44 22.12 11.11
CA ARG A 343 -2.79 22.65 10.84
C ARG A 343 -3.84 21.56 10.68
N PHE A 344 -3.46 20.30 10.44
CA PHE A 344 -4.42 19.21 10.44
C PHE A 344 -5.00 19.04 11.84
N MET A 345 -6.33 19.02 11.95
CA MET A 345 -7.00 18.79 13.23
C MET A 345 -6.64 17.43 13.82
N ARG A 346 -6.53 16.40 12.96
CA ARG A 346 -6.19 15.04 13.38
C ARG A 346 -5.05 14.48 12.55
N ARG A 347 -4.03 13.98 13.23
CA ARG A 347 -2.92 13.23 12.67
C ARG A 347 -2.92 11.83 13.28
N THR A 348 -3.06 10.80 12.46
CA THR A 348 -3.20 9.42 12.94
C THR A 348 -2.37 8.45 12.13
N VAL A 349 -1.65 7.58 12.83
CA VAL A 349 -0.93 6.46 12.20
C VAL A 349 -1.54 5.14 12.67
N TYR A 350 -1.86 4.27 11.72
CA TYR A 350 -2.27 2.90 11.96
C TYR A 350 -1.11 1.98 11.62
N ALA A 351 -0.65 1.19 12.59
CA ALA A 351 0.55 0.37 12.46
C ALA A 351 0.30 -1.08 12.87
N ASN A 352 0.73 -2.02 12.02
CA ASN A 352 0.65 -3.44 12.31
C ASN A 352 1.73 -3.84 13.33
N VAL A 353 1.33 -4.45 14.44
CA VAL A 353 2.26 -4.95 15.47
C VAL A 353 2.90 -6.27 15.05
N VAL A 354 2.15 -7.09 14.32
CA VAL A 354 2.56 -8.44 13.87
C VAL A 354 2.13 -8.69 12.44
N ASN A 355 2.76 -9.67 11.79
CA ASN A 355 2.38 -10.20 10.48
C ASN A 355 2.44 -9.22 9.30
N ASP A 356 3.02 -8.02 9.49
CA ASP A 356 3.42 -7.14 8.40
C ASP A 356 4.89 -7.39 8.07
N GLY A 357 5.11 -8.07 6.94
CA GLY A 357 6.44 -8.36 6.41
C GLY A 357 6.91 -7.33 5.39
N ILE A 358 6.28 -6.16 5.30
CA ILE A 358 6.65 -5.12 4.31
C ILE A 358 7.06 -3.85 5.04
N VAL A 359 6.32 -3.45 6.07
CA VAL A 359 6.57 -2.21 6.81
C VAL A 359 6.75 -2.49 8.30
N PRO A 360 7.95 -2.23 8.86
CA PRO A 360 8.19 -2.39 10.28
C PRO A 360 7.28 -1.53 11.17
N LEU A 361 6.94 -2.06 12.35
CA LEU A 361 6.16 -1.35 13.36
C LEU A 361 6.81 0.00 13.73
N ARG A 362 8.13 0.04 13.92
CA ARG A 362 8.80 1.28 14.36
C ARG A 362 8.66 2.44 13.38
N THR A 363 8.63 2.15 12.08
CA THR A 363 8.54 3.19 11.05
C THR A 363 7.10 3.62 10.83
N SER A 364 6.16 2.67 10.87
CA SER A 364 4.72 2.96 10.76
C SER A 364 4.10 3.59 12.00
N ALA A 365 4.69 3.39 13.18
CA ALA A 365 4.27 4.02 14.43
C ALA A 365 5.05 5.30 14.77
N LEU A 366 5.92 5.79 13.88
CA LEU A 366 6.76 6.99 14.10
C LEU A 366 7.67 6.89 15.36
N LEU A 367 8.24 5.71 15.64
CA LEU A 367 9.00 5.42 16.87
C LEU A 367 8.23 5.77 18.15
N TYR A 368 8.91 5.64 19.29
CA TYR A 368 8.45 5.97 20.64
C TYR A 368 7.06 5.43 20.98
N LEU A 369 7.07 4.20 21.48
CA LEU A 369 5.88 3.52 21.99
C LEU A 369 6.05 3.25 23.47
N ASP A 370 4.92 3.24 24.19
CA ASP A 370 4.89 2.76 25.56
C ASP A 370 4.86 1.22 25.58
N TYR A 371 6.02 0.57 25.41
CA TYR A 371 6.11 -0.89 25.38
C TYR A 371 5.71 -1.54 26.71
N HIS A 372 5.82 -0.84 27.84
CA HIS A 372 5.35 -1.32 29.14
C HIS A 372 3.83 -1.36 29.22
N GLY A 373 3.15 -0.33 28.73
CA GLY A 373 1.69 -0.35 28.58
C GLY A 373 1.25 -1.44 27.60
N LEU A 374 1.96 -1.60 26.48
CA LEU A 374 1.62 -2.57 25.43
C LEU A 374 1.76 -4.03 25.89
N SER A 375 2.81 -4.38 26.63
CA SER A 375 3.00 -5.76 27.09
C SER A 375 1.88 -6.24 28.02
N SER A 376 1.34 -5.33 28.85
CA SER A 376 0.18 -5.63 29.70
C SER A 376 -1.10 -5.95 28.91
N LEU A 377 -1.20 -5.45 27.67
CA LEU A 377 -2.35 -5.63 26.78
C LEU A 377 -2.21 -6.84 25.83
N VAL A 378 -0.98 -7.21 25.48
CA VAL A 378 -0.70 -8.28 24.50
C VAL A 378 -0.82 -9.68 25.11
N GLY A 379 -0.67 -9.83 26.44
CA GLY A 379 -0.74 -11.10 27.16
C GLY A 379 0.36 -12.10 26.75
N PRO A 380 0.61 -13.18 27.51
CA PRO A 380 1.53 -14.22 27.07
C PRO A 380 0.97 -14.86 25.79
N GLY A 381 1.68 -14.67 24.67
CA GLY A 381 1.20 -15.00 23.34
C GLY A 381 0.56 -16.39 23.22
N GLU A 382 -0.65 -16.44 22.67
CA GLU A 382 -1.24 -17.70 22.20
C GLU A 382 -0.32 -18.32 21.14
N LYS A 383 0.11 -19.57 21.38
CA LYS A 383 0.71 -20.40 20.34
C LYS A 383 -0.34 -20.62 19.26
N VAL A 384 -0.06 -20.16 18.04
CA VAL A 384 -0.90 -20.42 16.88
C VAL A 384 -1.05 -21.94 16.72
N ALA A 385 -2.29 -22.41 16.62
CA ALA A 385 -2.61 -23.83 16.46
C ALA A 385 -2.02 -24.37 15.15
N GLU A 386 -1.37 -25.54 15.21
CA GLU A 386 -0.71 -26.28 14.12
C GLU A 386 -1.67 -26.79 13.01
N ASP A 387 -2.94 -26.39 12.99
CA ASP A 387 -4.00 -27.09 12.25
C ASP A 387 -4.28 -26.60 10.81
N ALA A 388 -3.38 -25.80 10.22
CA ALA A 388 -3.47 -25.49 8.79
C ALA A 388 -3.02 -26.68 7.93
N LYS A 389 -3.91 -27.66 7.73
CA LYS A 389 -3.67 -28.77 6.80
C LYS A 389 -3.48 -28.24 5.37
N ILE A 390 -2.31 -28.53 4.82
CA ILE A 390 -1.95 -28.34 3.41
C ILE A 390 -3.00 -29.04 2.53
N PRO A 391 -3.64 -28.35 1.57
CA PRO A 391 -4.42 -29.02 0.53
C PRO A 391 -3.51 -29.97 -0.25
N VAL A 392 -3.88 -31.25 -0.31
CA VAL A 392 -3.06 -32.36 -0.85
C VAL A 392 -2.87 -32.30 -2.39
N ASP A 393 -3.39 -31.27 -3.06
CA ASP A 393 -3.34 -31.10 -4.52
C ASP A 393 -2.48 -29.90 -4.96
N LEU A 394 -1.36 -29.65 -4.30
CA LEU A 394 -0.29 -28.81 -4.85
C LEU A 394 0.64 -29.71 -5.69
N PRO A 395 0.95 -29.37 -6.95
CA PRO A 395 1.99 -30.09 -7.68
C PRO A 395 3.30 -29.97 -6.89
N ASN A 396 3.88 -31.11 -6.52
CA ASN A 396 5.22 -31.19 -5.94
C ASN A 396 6.19 -30.51 -6.90
N ASN A 397 6.66 -29.32 -6.54
CA ASN A 397 7.62 -28.57 -7.33
C ASN A 397 8.86 -28.33 -6.46
N GLU A 398 9.77 -29.31 -6.45
CA GLU A 398 11.15 -29.14 -5.96
C GLU A 398 11.94 -28.11 -6.80
N ASP A 399 11.33 -27.56 -7.87
CA ASP A 399 11.92 -26.55 -8.76
C ASP A 399 11.38 -25.13 -8.57
N SER A 400 10.88 -24.76 -7.39
CA SER A 400 10.48 -23.36 -7.10
C SER A 400 11.68 -22.44 -6.83
N GLN A 401 12.53 -22.23 -7.85
CA GLN A 401 13.45 -21.10 -7.86
C GLN A 401 12.62 -19.80 -7.93
N THR A 402 12.53 -19.12 -6.77
CA THR A 402 12.29 -17.68 -6.56
C THR A 402 11.38 -16.98 -7.59
N SER A 403 10.10 -16.81 -7.26
CA SER A 403 9.22 -15.93 -8.05
C SER A 403 9.70 -14.46 -7.94
N PRO A 404 9.61 -13.64 -9.01
CA PRO A 404 10.00 -12.21 -8.96
C PRO A 404 9.27 -11.43 -7.88
N LEU A 405 7.99 -11.75 -7.65
CA LEU A 405 7.18 -11.15 -6.58
C LEU A 405 7.68 -11.55 -5.20
N SER A 406 8.05 -12.82 -4.98
CA SER A 406 8.69 -13.25 -3.74
C SER A 406 10.10 -12.67 -3.55
N SER A 407 10.86 -12.47 -4.63
CA SER A 407 12.20 -11.85 -4.60
C SER A 407 12.14 -10.35 -4.34
N MET A 408 11.06 -9.69 -4.75
CA MET A 408 10.81 -8.28 -4.49
C MET A 408 10.14 -8.08 -3.12
N LEU A 409 9.27 -8.97 -2.67
CA LEU A 409 8.75 -8.95 -1.31
C LEU A 409 9.84 -9.26 -0.30
N SER A 410 10.76 -10.19 -0.58
CA SER A 410 11.90 -10.48 0.30
C SER A 410 12.83 -9.27 0.48
N PHE A 411 12.81 -8.35 -0.47
CA PHE A 411 13.52 -7.08 -0.40
C PHE A 411 12.83 -6.05 0.52
N PHE A 412 11.56 -6.22 0.83
CA PHE A 412 10.86 -5.42 1.85
C PHE A 412 10.67 -6.18 3.17
N MET A 413 11.09 -7.45 3.24
CA MET A 413 10.94 -8.29 4.43
C MET A 413 11.99 -8.01 5.50
N PRO A 414 11.60 -7.50 6.67
CA PRO A 414 12.52 -7.26 7.77
C PRO A 414 13.05 -8.58 8.34
N GLN A 415 14.38 -8.69 8.57
CA GLN A 415 14.97 -9.87 9.23
C GLN A 415 15.12 -9.69 10.75
N LYS A 416 15.10 -10.83 11.45
CA LYS A 416 15.16 -10.94 12.91
C LYS A 416 16.44 -10.30 13.48
N GLN A 417 16.29 -9.18 14.20
CA GLN A 417 17.30 -8.68 15.13
C GLN A 417 16.71 -8.53 16.54
N ARG A 418 17.46 -9.09 17.50
CA ARG A 418 17.23 -9.08 18.93
C ARG A 418 17.92 -7.85 19.53
N ASP A 419 17.29 -7.29 20.56
CA ASP A 419 17.90 -6.41 21.57
C ASP A 419 18.14 -4.93 21.21
N ARG A 420 17.08 -4.10 21.17
CA ARG A 420 17.18 -2.65 21.52
C ARG A 420 15.89 -1.86 21.77
N TYR A 421 14.74 -2.49 22.05
CA TYR A 421 13.47 -1.75 22.27
C TYR A 421 13.51 -0.77 23.46
N SER A 422 14.40 -0.97 24.44
CA SER A 422 14.57 -0.05 25.58
C SER A 422 14.95 1.38 25.17
N ARG A 423 15.56 1.60 24.00
CA ARG A 423 15.96 2.95 23.53
C ARG A 423 14.75 3.79 23.07
N TYR A 424 13.68 3.16 22.60
CA TYR A 424 12.53 3.83 22.00
C TYR A 424 11.28 3.76 22.89
N GLN A 425 11.48 3.65 24.20
CA GLN A 425 10.43 3.71 25.22
C GLN A 425 10.11 5.17 25.57
N THR A 426 8.85 5.46 25.90
CA THR A 426 8.42 6.79 26.38
C THR A 426 8.89 7.11 27.80
N ASN A 427 8.93 8.40 28.16
CA ASN A 427 9.39 8.88 29.47
C ASN A 427 8.51 8.43 30.65
N SER A 428 7.20 8.29 30.43
CA SER A 428 6.17 8.07 31.47
C SER A 428 6.32 6.77 32.28
N SER A 429 7.24 5.88 31.91
CA SER A 429 7.40 4.54 32.50
C SER A 429 8.83 4.25 33.02
N SER A 430 9.68 5.27 33.13
CA SER A 430 11.12 5.10 33.46
C SER A 430 11.43 4.77 34.93
N THR A 431 10.43 4.47 35.76
CA THR A 431 10.57 4.24 37.21
C THR A 431 10.84 2.79 37.65
N GLU A 432 10.88 1.80 36.75
CA GLU A 432 11.18 0.40 37.13
C GLU A 432 12.47 -0.16 36.47
N SER A 433 13.25 -0.88 37.28
CA SER A 433 14.59 -1.38 36.98
C SER A 433 14.72 -2.18 35.68
N GLY A 434 15.75 -1.91 34.88
CA GLY A 434 15.97 -2.46 33.52
C GLY A 434 16.01 -4.00 33.35
N ASN A 435 15.94 -4.81 34.41
CA ASN A 435 15.84 -6.27 34.32
C ASN A 435 14.41 -6.79 34.08
N SER A 436 13.36 -6.00 34.33
CA SER A 436 11.97 -6.39 34.02
C SER A 436 11.65 -6.20 32.54
N ILE A 437 12.15 -5.12 31.93
CA ILE A 437 11.94 -4.76 30.51
C ILE A 437 12.38 -5.88 29.56
N GLU A 438 13.52 -6.51 29.83
CA GLU A 438 14.11 -7.54 28.96
C GLU A 438 13.28 -8.84 28.95
N ARG A 439 12.65 -9.22 30.08
CA ARG A 439 11.75 -10.39 30.17
C ARG A 439 10.37 -10.11 29.56
N THR A 440 9.85 -8.90 29.73
CA THR A 440 8.53 -8.51 29.24
C THR A 440 8.50 -8.31 27.71
N LEU A 441 9.62 -7.90 27.11
CA LEU A 441 9.77 -7.83 25.64
C LEU A 441 9.82 -9.20 24.96
N GLU A 442 10.10 -10.29 25.69
CA GLU A 442 9.99 -11.65 25.15
C GLU A 442 8.54 -12.12 24.94
N GLU A 443 7.57 -11.44 25.56
CA GLU A 443 6.14 -11.77 25.50
C GLU A 443 5.44 -11.19 24.26
N ILE A 444 6.00 -10.15 23.62
CA ILE A 444 5.51 -9.69 22.30
C ILE A 444 5.93 -10.73 21.25
N PRO A 445 4.99 -11.29 20.46
CA PRO A 445 5.29 -12.35 19.50
C PRO A 445 6.44 -11.96 18.58
N LYS A 446 7.54 -12.72 18.66
CA LYS A 446 8.68 -12.57 17.76
C LYS A 446 8.17 -12.86 16.34
N PRO A 447 8.33 -11.97 15.34
CA PRO A 447 7.92 -12.26 13.97
C PRO A 447 8.68 -13.51 13.48
N SER A 448 7.96 -14.62 13.32
CA SER A 448 8.52 -15.90 12.88
C SER A 448 8.55 -15.92 11.36
N MET A 449 9.66 -15.48 10.78
CA MET A 449 9.87 -15.38 9.33
C MET A 449 9.55 -16.65 8.53
N ILE A 450 9.70 -17.83 9.13
CA ILE A 450 9.58 -19.11 8.38
C ILE A 450 8.12 -19.55 8.23
N GLU A 451 7.26 -19.27 9.21
CA GLU A 451 5.80 -19.47 9.09
C GLU A 451 5.11 -18.27 8.40
N SER A 452 5.66 -17.07 8.54
CA SER A 452 5.21 -15.88 7.79
C SER A 452 5.44 -16.04 6.29
N ALA A 453 6.56 -16.65 5.84
CA ALA A 453 6.85 -16.76 4.40
C ALA A 453 5.83 -17.64 3.65
N THR A 454 5.38 -18.76 4.23
CA THR A 454 4.36 -19.64 3.61
C THR A 454 2.96 -19.03 3.67
N SER A 455 2.61 -18.39 4.79
CA SER A 455 1.35 -17.66 4.95
C SER A 455 1.26 -16.35 4.17
N LEU A 456 2.39 -15.77 3.74
CA LEU A 456 2.40 -14.65 2.78
C LEU A 456 2.17 -15.11 1.33
N ILE A 457 2.52 -16.36 1.01
CA ILE A 457 2.27 -16.96 -0.31
C ILE A 457 0.80 -17.36 -0.46
N LEU A 458 0.20 -17.92 0.61
CA LEU A 458 -1.22 -18.28 0.68
C LEU A 458 -1.80 -17.85 2.04
N PRO A 459 -2.24 -16.60 2.18
CA PRO A 459 -2.82 -16.15 3.44
C PRO A 459 -4.13 -16.88 3.73
N PRO A 460 -4.38 -17.22 5.00
CA PRO A 460 -5.60 -17.90 5.39
C PRO A 460 -6.78 -16.97 5.11
N LEU A 461 -7.80 -17.46 4.41
CA LEU A 461 -9.02 -16.69 4.18
C LEU A 461 -9.82 -16.56 5.49
N PRO A 462 -10.55 -15.44 5.68
CA PRO A 462 -11.54 -15.32 6.74
C PRO A 462 -12.54 -16.46 6.73
N SER A 463 -12.82 -17.03 7.91
CA SER A 463 -13.85 -18.06 8.04
C SER A 463 -15.24 -17.48 7.72
N THR A 464 -16.17 -18.33 7.29
CA THR A 464 -17.56 -17.91 7.07
C THR A 464 -18.15 -17.25 8.32
N LYS A 465 -17.85 -17.78 9.51
CA LYS A 465 -18.30 -17.18 10.79
C LYS A 465 -17.81 -15.75 10.95
N TYR A 466 -16.55 -15.47 10.63
CA TYR A 466 -15.98 -14.11 10.70
C TYR A 466 -16.71 -13.12 9.77
N ILE A 467 -17.10 -13.59 8.59
CA ILE A 467 -17.81 -12.81 7.57
C ILE A 467 -19.27 -12.55 7.96
N THR A 468 -19.92 -13.50 8.64
CA THR A 468 -21.38 -13.47 8.86
C THR A 468 -21.81 -13.11 10.28
N ASP A 469 -20.89 -13.11 11.25
CA ASP A 469 -21.17 -12.81 12.66
C ASP A 469 -20.16 -11.77 13.20
N PRO A 470 -20.54 -10.48 13.28
CA PRO A 470 -19.67 -9.42 13.80
C PRO A 470 -19.15 -9.71 15.21
N ASP A 471 -19.95 -10.33 16.08
CA ASP A 471 -19.56 -10.67 17.46
C ASP A 471 -18.47 -11.74 17.53
N SER A 472 -18.23 -12.46 16.42
CA SER A 472 -17.17 -13.46 16.35
C SER A 472 -15.79 -12.87 16.06
N ARG A 473 -15.72 -11.58 15.71
CA ARG A 473 -14.48 -10.90 15.34
C ARG A 473 -13.68 -10.56 16.59
N GLU A 474 -12.42 -10.94 16.60
CA GLU A 474 -11.47 -10.52 17.63
C GLU A 474 -11.28 -9.00 17.58
N ASN A 475 -11.12 -8.34 18.73
CA ASN A 475 -10.69 -6.94 18.75
C ASN A 475 -9.25 -6.86 18.25
N VAL A 476 -9.08 -6.28 17.06
CA VAL A 476 -7.76 -6.13 16.43
C VAL A 476 -7.03 -4.87 16.89
N ILE A 477 -7.71 -3.90 17.51
CA ILE A 477 -7.10 -2.67 18.02
C ILE A 477 -6.49 -2.96 19.39
N LEU A 478 -5.16 -3.01 19.45
CA LEU A 478 -4.42 -3.29 20.69
C LEU A 478 -4.10 -2.03 21.48
N HIS A 479 -3.94 -0.91 20.78
CA HIS A 479 -3.49 0.33 21.36
C HIS A 479 -4.04 1.48 20.56
N ASP A 480 -4.51 2.49 21.26
CA ASP A 480 -5.01 3.72 20.68
C ASP A 480 -4.78 4.86 21.68
N LYS A 481 -3.76 5.67 21.41
CA LYS A 481 -3.34 6.75 22.30
C LYS A 481 -2.74 7.91 21.50
N VAL A 482 -2.93 9.11 22.02
CA VAL A 482 -2.25 10.32 21.53
C VAL A 482 -0.89 10.46 22.22
N TYR A 483 0.16 10.60 21.41
CA TYR A 483 1.54 10.86 21.85
C TYR A 483 1.92 12.28 21.49
N ASN A 484 2.65 12.94 22.39
CA ASN A 484 3.15 14.30 22.27
C ASN A 484 4.68 14.33 22.32
N GLU A 485 5.28 15.49 22.03
CA GLU A 485 6.72 15.70 22.15
C GLU A 485 7.26 15.34 23.54
N ASP A 486 6.55 15.70 24.60
CA ASP A 486 6.96 15.46 25.99
C ASP A 486 7.02 13.97 26.37
N ASP A 487 6.33 13.11 25.61
CA ASP A 487 6.36 11.65 25.82
C ASP A 487 7.70 11.04 25.37
N LEU A 488 8.48 11.75 24.54
CA LEU A 488 9.72 11.25 23.94
C LEU A 488 10.90 11.29 24.92
N PRO A 489 11.75 10.25 24.96
CA PRO A 489 12.95 10.25 25.80
C PRO A 489 13.90 11.39 25.44
N ASN A 490 14.55 11.95 26.47
CA ASN A 490 15.63 12.92 26.29
C ASN A 490 16.72 12.35 25.37
N LEU A 491 17.26 13.20 24.50
CA LEU A 491 18.47 12.87 23.75
C LEU A 491 19.57 12.53 24.76
N LYS A 492 20.06 11.29 24.76
CA LYS A 492 21.25 10.96 25.56
C LYS A 492 22.41 11.74 24.94
N GLU A 493 22.95 12.72 25.65
CA GLU A 493 24.27 13.25 25.32
C GLU A 493 25.24 12.06 25.29
N ASP A 494 25.90 11.86 24.15
CA ASP A 494 26.90 10.82 23.95
C ASP A 494 28.12 11.12 24.84
N GLY A 495 27.97 10.81 26.14
CA GLY A 495 28.95 11.03 27.18
C GLY A 495 30.11 10.04 27.09
N THR A 496 30.82 10.00 25.96
CA THR A 496 32.14 9.36 25.82
C THR A 496 32.85 9.80 24.53
N LYS A 497 33.12 11.11 24.36
CA LYS A 497 34.12 11.60 23.37
C LYS A 497 35.04 12.69 23.92
N GLN A 498 35.41 12.60 25.20
CA GLN A 498 36.53 13.37 25.76
C GLN A 498 37.59 12.44 26.37
N GLN A 499 38.23 11.64 25.54
CA GLN A 499 39.60 11.13 25.76
C GLN A 499 39.98 10.26 24.55
N ASP A 500 40.36 10.90 23.43
CA ASP A 500 41.34 10.31 22.48
C ASP A 500 41.71 11.25 21.33
N GLN A 501 41.80 12.56 21.59
CA GLN A 501 42.49 13.47 20.68
C GLN A 501 43.95 13.61 21.07
N LYS A 502 44.78 12.62 20.71
CA LYS A 502 46.21 12.83 20.51
C LYS A 502 46.80 11.76 19.60
N LYS A 503 46.73 12.02 18.29
CA LYS A 503 47.77 11.84 17.25
C LYS A 503 47.16 11.42 15.91
N LYS A 504 47.84 11.87 14.86
CA LYS A 504 47.72 11.56 13.42
C LYS A 504 46.85 12.61 12.69
N GLY A 505 47.32 13.40 11.73
CA GLY A 505 48.55 13.40 10.94
C GLY A 505 48.23 13.08 9.48
N VAL A 506 48.08 14.13 8.66
CA VAL A 506 48.17 14.32 7.17
C VAL A 506 47.72 13.21 6.19
N ILE A 507 47.45 11.97 6.59
CA ILE A 507 46.84 10.92 5.76
C ILE A 507 45.32 10.92 5.97
N GLN A 508 44.68 12.08 5.77
CA GLN A 508 43.24 12.29 6.02
C GLN A 508 42.58 13.04 4.86
N MET A 509 42.86 12.61 3.62
CA MET A 509 42.10 13.06 2.44
C MET A 509 41.74 11.92 1.48
N ILE A 510 42.10 10.67 1.81
CA ILE A 510 41.78 9.47 1.01
C ILE A 510 40.85 8.52 1.79
N SER A 511 40.61 8.73 3.10
CA SER A 511 39.73 7.86 3.91
C SER A 511 38.25 8.28 3.92
N ASP A 512 37.91 9.50 3.49
CA ASP A 512 36.56 10.05 3.65
C ASP A 512 35.47 9.27 2.89
N LYS A 513 35.77 8.76 1.68
CA LYS A 513 34.82 7.91 0.92
C LYS A 513 34.71 6.47 1.43
N ARG A 514 35.77 5.94 2.03
CA ARG A 514 35.79 4.58 2.59
C ARG A 514 35.13 4.55 3.96
N ASP A 515 35.23 5.64 4.71
CA ASP A 515 34.60 5.82 6.01
C ASP A 515 33.11 6.18 5.86
N GLU A 516 32.69 6.96 4.85
CA GLU A 516 31.27 7.10 4.49
C GLU A 516 30.65 5.75 4.12
N PHE A 517 31.31 4.97 3.27
CA PHE A 517 30.85 3.64 2.87
C PHE A 517 30.82 2.64 4.05
N ARG A 518 31.81 2.71 4.95
CA ARG A 518 31.79 1.92 6.20
C ARG A 518 30.68 2.34 7.15
N GLN A 519 30.46 3.63 7.35
CA GLN A 519 29.41 4.14 8.23
C GLN A 519 28.00 3.84 7.70
N LEU A 520 27.83 3.82 6.37
CA LEU A 520 26.61 3.33 5.70
C LEU A 520 26.38 1.83 5.96
N ILE A 521 27.46 1.03 5.97
CA ILE A 521 27.45 -0.41 6.25
C ILE A 521 27.26 -0.71 7.76
N GLU A 522 27.75 0.15 8.64
CA GLU A 522 27.74 -0.03 10.11
C GLU A 522 26.41 0.33 10.79
N GLY A 523 25.38 0.78 10.04
CA GLY A 523 24.00 0.95 10.57
C GLY A 523 23.77 2.15 11.49
N ASN A 524 24.83 2.73 12.08
CA ASN A 524 24.74 3.83 13.05
C ASN A 524 24.20 5.15 12.46
N VAL A 525 24.41 5.43 11.16
CA VAL A 525 23.92 6.65 10.51
C VAL A 525 22.41 6.59 10.25
N SER A 526 21.89 5.41 9.95
CA SER A 526 20.48 5.22 9.67
C SER A 526 19.61 5.31 10.92
N GLU A 527 20.07 4.79 12.06
CA GLU A 527 19.34 4.92 13.34
C GLU A 527 19.16 6.39 13.72
N HIS A 528 20.21 7.20 13.52
CA HIS A 528 20.19 8.62 13.81
C HIS A 528 19.12 9.36 12.99
N TYR A 529 19.06 9.13 11.67
CA TYR A 529 18.04 9.76 10.85
C TYR A 529 16.62 9.27 11.16
N GLU A 530 16.41 7.97 11.43
CA GLU A 530 15.09 7.48 11.85
C GLU A 530 14.62 8.18 13.14
N GLU A 531 15.52 8.36 14.12
CA GLU A 531 15.24 9.09 15.36
C GLU A 531 14.99 10.59 15.14
N GLU A 532 15.80 11.23 14.29
CA GLU A 532 15.68 12.65 13.95
C GLU A 532 14.36 12.93 13.22
N ILE A 533 14.01 12.12 12.22
CA ILE A 533 12.73 12.19 11.49
C ILE A 533 11.56 12.01 12.47
N ALA A 534 11.64 11.02 13.37
CA ALA A 534 10.59 10.79 14.35
C ALA A 534 10.41 11.98 15.30
N ARG A 535 11.50 12.58 15.78
CA ARG A 535 11.46 13.78 16.63
C ARG A 535 10.86 14.96 15.88
N GLU A 536 11.23 15.19 14.63
CA GLU A 536 10.63 16.25 13.80
C GLU A 536 9.12 16.05 13.59
N TYR A 537 8.65 14.82 13.41
CA TYR A 537 7.21 14.55 13.37
C TYR A 537 6.51 14.84 14.71
N HIS A 538 7.16 14.68 15.86
CA HIS A 538 6.54 14.96 17.17
C HIS A 538 6.75 16.41 17.65
N LYS A 539 7.69 17.15 17.05
CA LYS A 539 8.04 18.51 17.47
C LYS A 539 6.82 19.44 17.39
N SER A 540 6.33 19.87 18.55
CA SER A 540 5.08 20.62 18.73
C SER A 540 3.88 20.04 17.95
N MET A 541 3.84 18.72 17.80
CA MET A 541 2.75 17.98 17.15
C MET A 541 2.36 16.76 17.96
N SER A 542 1.05 16.57 18.13
CA SER A 542 0.50 15.35 18.68
C SER A 542 0.12 14.36 17.57
N TRP A 543 0.29 13.07 17.83
CA TRP A 543 -0.07 11.98 16.93
C TRP A 543 -0.88 10.91 17.66
N ARG A 544 -2.07 10.59 17.14
CA ARG A 544 -2.81 9.41 17.56
C ARG A 544 -2.17 8.18 16.91
N LYS A 545 -1.66 7.25 17.72
CA LYS A 545 -1.04 6.02 17.27
C LYS A 545 -1.98 4.86 17.56
N VAL A 546 -2.47 4.22 16.51
CA VAL A 546 -3.35 3.06 16.58
C VAL A 546 -2.56 1.82 16.19
N LEU A 547 -2.32 0.92 17.14
CA LEU A 547 -1.59 -0.32 16.87
C LEU A 547 -2.55 -1.49 16.73
N VAL A 548 -2.38 -2.26 15.65
CA VAL A 548 -3.33 -3.33 15.28
C VAL A 548 -2.65 -4.69 15.19
N LYS A 549 -3.40 -5.74 15.56
CA LYS A 549 -3.00 -7.14 15.47
C LYS A 549 -3.84 -7.87 14.44
N LEU A 550 -3.32 -7.96 13.21
CA LEU A 550 -3.98 -8.64 12.11
C LEU A 550 -3.40 -10.04 11.87
N LYS A 551 -4.21 -10.93 11.32
CA LYS A 551 -3.77 -12.25 10.81
C LYS A 551 -2.80 -12.07 9.61
N PRO A 552 -2.09 -13.13 9.14
CA PRO A 552 -1.18 -13.03 8.00
C PRO A 552 -1.79 -12.32 6.77
N ASP A 553 -0.93 -11.69 5.98
CA ASP A 553 -1.28 -10.64 5.01
C ASP A 553 -1.74 -9.31 5.65
N ALA A 554 -1.22 -8.99 6.84
CA ALA A 554 -1.57 -7.79 7.60
C ALA A 554 -1.44 -6.49 6.80
N HIS A 555 -0.44 -6.41 5.92
CA HIS A 555 -0.18 -5.23 5.09
C HIS A 555 -1.33 -4.90 4.13
N ASN A 556 -1.98 -5.92 3.55
CA ASN A 556 -3.15 -5.74 2.67
C ASN A 556 -4.45 -5.77 3.47
N ASN A 557 -4.48 -6.52 4.59
CA ASN A 557 -5.63 -6.55 5.50
C ASN A 557 -5.93 -5.17 6.06
N ILE A 558 -4.93 -4.38 6.47
CA ILE A 558 -5.14 -3.06 7.10
C ILE A 558 -5.94 -2.07 6.23
N VAL A 559 -5.98 -2.26 4.90
CA VAL A 559 -6.78 -1.46 3.95
C VAL A 559 -7.93 -2.21 3.32
N VAL A 560 -8.10 -3.49 3.67
CA VAL A 560 -9.11 -4.39 3.10
C VAL A 560 -9.02 -4.41 1.58
N ARG A 561 -7.86 -4.83 1.07
CA ARG A 561 -7.55 -4.83 -0.37
C ARG A 561 -8.63 -5.50 -1.22
N ARG A 562 -9.21 -6.60 -0.73
CA ARG A 562 -10.42 -7.22 -1.28
C ARG A 562 -11.43 -7.44 -0.16
N ARG A 563 -12.69 -7.06 -0.40
CA ARG A 563 -13.76 -7.05 0.61
C ARG A 563 -13.74 -8.27 1.52
N PHE A 564 -13.81 -9.47 0.96
CA PHE A 564 -13.93 -10.70 1.74
C PHE A 564 -12.60 -11.42 1.97
N ALA A 565 -11.66 -11.38 1.02
CA ALA A 565 -10.37 -12.06 1.20
C ALA A 565 -9.50 -11.37 2.27
N ASN A 566 -9.70 -10.06 2.47
CA ASN A 566 -8.98 -9.25 3.45
C ASN A 566 -9.91 -8.76 4.58
N ALA A 567 -11.00 -9.48 4.87
CA ALA A 567 -12.00 -9.07 5.86
C ALA A 567 -11.44 -8.91 7.28
N TYR A 568 -10.29 -9.51 7.61
CA TYR A 568 -9.63 -9.31 8.91
C TYR A 568 -9.35 -7.84 9.23
N GLY A 569 -9.29 -6.97 8.22
CA GLY A 569 -9.15 -5.53 8.42
C GLY A 569 -10.44 -4.74 8.58
N TRP A 570 -11.62 -5.35 8.46
CA TRP A 570 -12.89 -4.61 8.62
C TRP A 570 -12.95 -3.82 9.94
N PRO A 571 -12.56 -4.37 11.10
CA PRO A 571 -12.59 -3.60 12.34
C PRO A 571 -11.62 -2.40 12.35
N VAL A 572 -10.53 -2.46 11.56
CA VAL A 572 -9.61 -1.32 11.41
C VAL A 572 -10.26 -0.20 10.60
N ILE A 573 -10.97 -0.55 9.52
CA ILE A 573 -11.67 0.43 8.68
C ILE A 573 -12.86 1.04 9.42
N GLU A 574 -13.60 0.22 10.16
CA GLU A 574 -14.69 0.66 11.05
C GLU A 574 -14.17 1.67 12.08
N HIS A 575 -13.11 1.30 12.82
CA HIS A 575 -12.46 2.20 13.78
C HIS A 575 -11.99 3.51 13.11
N LEU A 576 -11.41 3.44 11.90
CA LEU A 576 -10.99 4.63 11.15
C LEU A 576 -12.15 5.53 10.77
N VAL A 577 -13.26 4.97 10.27
CA VAL A 577 -14.42 5.77 9.88
C VAL A 577 -15.06 6.44 11.09
N GLU A 578 -15.29 5.70 12.16
CA GLU A 578 -15.91 6.19 13.40
C GLU A 578 -15.13 7.32 14.08
N ASN A 579 -13.80 7.32 13.95
CA ASN A 579 -12.94 8.26 14.66
C ASN A 579 -12.48 9.47 13.84
N HIS A 580 -12.77 9.49 12.54
CA HIS A 580 -12.24 10.52 11.63
C HIS A 580 -13.32 11.19 10.79
N PHE A 581 -14.47 10.54 10.60
CA PHE A 581 -15.53 11.00 9.72
C PHE A 581 -16.90 10.99 10.42
N GLY A 582 -17.76 11.95 10.07
CA GLY A 582 -19.10 12.08 10.67
C GLY A 582 -19.12 12.55 12.13
N LEU A 583 -18.05 13.17 12.62
CA LEU A 583 -17.94 13.71 13.99
C LEU A 583 -18.43 15.16 14.08
N ASP A 584 -19.11 15.50 15.18
CA ASP A 584 -19.57 16.86 15.49
C ASP A 584 -18.38 17.80 15.76
N GLU A 585 -18.40 18.98 15.13
CA GLU A 585 -17.28 19.95 15.20
C GLU A 585 -17.13 20.61 16.57
N ASP A 586 -18.20 20.64 17.37
CA ASP A 586 -18.26 21.34 18.66
C ASP A 586 -17.54 20.61 19.80
N THR A 587 -17.08 19.37 19.57
CA THR A 587 -16.43 18.53 20.59
C THR A 587 -14.90 18.50 20.52
N GLU A 588 -14.29 19.18 19.54
CA GLU A 588 -12.86 19.04 19.24
C GLU A 588 -12.05 20.24 19.72
N PRO A 589 -10.83 20.03 20.25
CA PRO A 589 -9.98 21.12 20.71
C PRO A 589 -9.65 22.06 19.54
N GLN A 590 -9.92 23.36 19.72
CA GLN A 590 -9.45 24.38 18.79
C GLN A 590 -7.93 24.27 18.70
N THR A 591 -7.39 24.04 17.50
CA THR A 591 -5.98 24.22 17.25
C THR A 591 -5.66 25.68 17.51
N ASP A 592 -4.89 25.98 18.56
CA ASP A 592 -4.41 27.33 18.85
C ASP A 592 -3.69 27.88 17.61
N GLU A 593 -4.33 28.77 16.85
CA GLU A 593 -3.74 29.50 15.73
C GLU A 593 -2.64 30.48 16.20
N THR A 594 -2.45 30.62 17.52
CA THR A 594 -1.58 31.59 18.16
C THR A 594 -0.28 30.98 18.64
N THR A 595 0.57 30.54 17.71
CA THR A 595 2.03 30.79 17.67
C THR A 595 2.63 29.98 16.52
N MET A 596 2.75 30.59 15.33
CA MET A 596 3.70 30.11 14.34
C MET A 596 5.11 30.41 14.88
N ASP A 597 5.67 29.52 15.69
CA ASP A 597 7.08 29.63 16.05
C ASP A 597 7.92 29.52 14.78
N GLU A 598 8.76 30.52 14.54
CA GLU A 598 9.67 30.63 13.38
C GLU A 598 10.80 29.59 13.40
N GLU A 599 10.86 28.71 14.41
CA GLU A 599 12.00 27.81 14.68
C GLU A 599 11.92 26.44 13.98
N SER A 600 11.53 26.41 12.69
CA SER A 600 12.06 25.37 11.79
C SER A 600 13.40 25.88 11.29
N SER A 601 14.47 25.07 11.35
CA SER A 601 15.79 25.45 10.82
C SER A 601 15.63 26.11 9.44
N GLU A 602 15.94 27.41 9.31
CA GLU A 602 15.73 28.17 8.07
C GLU A 602 16.40 27.48 6.87
N THR A 603 17.50 26.76 7.13
CA THR A 603 18.23 25.96 6.15
C THR A 603 17.36 24.89 5.49
N ASP A 604 16.58 24.14 6.26
CA ASP A 604 15.84 22.97 5.77
C ASP A 604 14.61 23.40 4.96
N GLY A 605 13.98 24.51 5.38
CA GLY A 605 12.93 25.17 4.63
C GLY A 605 13.40 25.64 3.24
N THR A 606 14.60 26.20 3.14
CA THR A 606 15.15 26.65 1.84
C THR A 606 15.52 25.50 0.91
N GLU A 607 15.95 24.36 1.43
CA GLU A 607 16.30 23.18 0.63
C GLU A 607 15.06 22.49 0.07
N LEU A 608 14.05 22.25 0.91
CA LEU A 608 12.80 21.64 0.46
C LEU A 608 12.11 22.52 -0.59
N THR A 609 12.13 23.84 -0.44
CA THR A 609 11.54 24.77 -1.42
C THR A 609 12.16 24.61 -2.82
N LYS A 610 13.47 24.32 -2.92
CA LYS A 610 14.12 24.06 -4.21
C LYS A 610 13.63 22.75 -4.83
N ILE A 611 13.45 21.71 -4.02
CA ILE A 611 12.92 20.41 -4.45
C ILE A 611 11.46 20.52 -4.90
N LEU A 612 10.68 21.38 -4.25
CA LEU A 612 9.25 21.58 -4.53
C LEU A 612 8.97 22.48 -5.74
N SER A 613 10.00 22.98 -6.43
CA SER A 613 9.83 23.84 -7.60
C SER A 613 9.02 23.13 -8.69
N ARG A 614 7.82 23.67 -8.96
CA ARG A 614 6.90 23.12 -9.96
C ARG A 614 7.52 22.96 -11.34
N ASP A 615 8.16 24.00 -11.87
CA ASP A 615 8.76 23.95 -13.22
C ASP A 615 9.88 22.91 -13.34
N VAL A 616 10.59 22.65 -12.24
CA VAL A 616 11.66 21.63 -12.19
C VAL A 616 11.04 20.24 -12.16
N LEU A 617 10.07 20.03 -11.26
CA LEU A 617 9.37 18.75 -11.12
C LEU A 617 8.59 18.37 -12.39
N GLU A 618 7.94 19.31 -13.06
CA GLU A 618 7.28 19.05 -14.34
C GLU A 618 8.27 18.55 -15.39
N ARG A 619 9.44 19.18 -15.52
CA ARG A 619 10.49 18.74 -16.45
C ARG A 619 11.10 17.40 -16.07
N GLU A 620 11.36 17.15 -14.79
CA GLU A 620 11.87 15.87 -14.29
C GLU A 620 10.85 14.75 -14.52
N ASN A 621 9.56 15.02 -14.29
CA ASN A 621 8.47 14.07 -14.51
C ASN A 621 8.30 13.73 -15.99
N GLU A 622 8.42 14.72 -16.89
CA GLU A 622 8.41 14.49 -18.34
C GLU A 622 9.56 13.57 -18.78
N GLN A 623 10.77 13.81 -18.28
CA GLN A 623 11.92 12.94 -18.57
C GLN A 623 11.69 11.51 -18.06
N LEU A 624 11.22 11.37 -16.83
CA LEU A 624 10.83 10.09 -16.23
C LEU A 624 9.72 9.36 -16.99
N ASP A 625 8.81 10.09 -17.63
CA ASP A 625 7.76 9.51 -18.48
C ASP A 625 8.27 9.11 -19.88
N MET A 626 9.42 9.64 -20.31
CA MET A 626 10.10 9.23 -21.55
C MET A 626 11.06 8.06 -21.35
N GLU A 627 11.55 7.83 -20.12
CA GLU A 627 12.31 6.63 -19.79
C GLU A 627 11.43 5.39 -20.08
N PRO A 628 11.93 4.37 -20.82
CA PRO A 628 11.16 3.16 -21.07
C PRO A 628 10.80 2.54 -19.73
N ASP A 629 9.50 2.28 -19.49
CA ASP A 629 9.07 1.62 -18.26
C ASP A 629 9.89 0.35 -18.10
N ASP A 630 10.59 0.21 -16.97
CA ASP A 630 11.34 -1.00 -16.63
C ASP A 630 10.42 -2.23 -16.56
N SER A 631 9.10 -2.08 -16.65
CA SER A 631 8.12 -3.16 -16.84
C SER A 631 8.08 -3.76 -18.27
N THR A 632 8.91 -3.25 -19.19
CA THR A 632 9.04 -3.75 -20.59
C THR A 632 9.69 -5.13 -20.73
N TRP A 633 10.15 -5.79 -19.65
CA TRP A 633 10.66 -7.17 -19.68
C TRP A 633 9.59 -8.24 -19.97
N ILE A 634 8.29 -7.90 -19.89
CA ILE A 634 7.18 -8.81 -20.23
C ILE A 634 6.78 -8.71 -21.72
N ASP A 635 7.22 -7.67 -22.46
CA ASP A 635 6.67 -7.36 -23.78
C ASP A 635 7.60 -7.71 -24.97
N SER A 636 8.60 -8.58 -24.77
CA SER A 636 9.49 -9.01 -25.87
C SER A 636 8.80 -10.00 -26.82
N LYS A 637 8.08 -9.40 -27.78
CA LYS A 637 7.70 -9.85 -29.14
C LYS A 637 6.46 -10.74 -29.31
N VAL A 638 5.33 -10.05 -29.47
CA VAL A 638 4.13 -10.51 -30.19
C VAL A 638 4.28 -10.46 -31.73
N ASN A 639 5.39 -9.95 -32.29
CA ASN A 639 5.60 -9.92 -33.74
C ASN A 639 6.73 -10.88 -34.18
N GLY A 640 6.33 -12.10 -34.51
CA GLY A 640 7.15 -13.12 -35.15
C GLY A 640 6.85 -14.50 -34.59
N GLY A 641 6.19 -15.36 -35.36
CA GLY A 641 5.79 -16.71 -34.94
C GLY A 641 6.98 -17.53 -34.41
N GLY A 642 6.96 -17.81 -33.11
CA GLY A 642 7.93 -18.66 -32.44
C GLY A 642 7.68 -18.64 -30.94
N PHE A 643 7.08 -19.71 -30.41
CA PHE A 643 7.00 -19.95 -28.96
C PHE A 643 8.43 -20.04 -28.40
N VAL A 644 8.86 -19.05 -27.61
CA VAL A 644 10.08 -19.17 -26.80
C VAL A 644 9.67 -19.82 -25.49
N GLY A 645 10.12 -21.05 -25.29
CA GLY A 645 9.86 -21.81 -24.07
C GLY A 645 10.62 -21.29 -22.84
N PRO A 646 10.46 -21.95 -21.68
CA PRO A 646 11.00 -21.54 -20.37
C PRO A 646 12.50 -21.22 -20.31
N ALA A 647 13.28 -21.74 -21.26
CA ALA A 647 14.72 -21.54 -21.33
C ALA A 647 15.15 -20.11 -21.68
N GLY A 648 14.34 -19.35 -22.43
CA GLY A 648 14.67 -17.96 -22.82
C GLY A 648 14.55 -16.95 -21.67
N LEU A 649 13.58 -17.17 -20.78
CA LEU A 649 13.39 -16.36 -19.57
C LEU A 649 14.42 -16.69 -18.47
N LEU A 650 14.81 -17.95 -18.35
CA LEU A 650 15.86 -18.38 -17.41
C LEU A 650 17.25 -17.87 -17.81
N SER A 651 17.55 -17.77 -19.12
CA SER A 651 18.82 -17.19 -19.58
C SER A 651 18.93 -15.70 -19.24
N GLU A 652 17.83 -14.94 -19.30
CA GLU A 652 17.84 -13.49 -19.04
C GLU A 652 17.90 -13.15 -17.54
N VAL A 653 17.25 -13.95 -16.69
CA VAL A 653 17.41 -13.87 -15.22
C VAL A 653 18.80 -14.32 -14.79
N SER A 654 19.38 -15.33 -15.46
CA SER A 654 20.78 -15.73 -15.27
C SER A 654 21.74 -14.61 -15.67
N ASP A 655 21.49 -13.90 -16.77
CA ASP A 655 22.29 -12.74 -17.19
C ASP A 655 22.16 -11.56 -16.22
N MET A 656 20.98 -11.34 -15.62
CA MET A 656 20.80 -10.35 -14.55
C MET A 656 21.58 -10.72 -13.28
N MET A 657 21.50 -11.99 -12.85
CA MET A 657 22.31 -12.50 -11.73
C MET A 657 23.80 -12.48 -12.06
N TYR A 658 24.17 -12.64 -13.33
CA TYR A 658 25.54 -12.53 -13.81
C TYR A 658 26.03 -11.07 -13.79
N ARG A 659 25.22 -10.11 -14.24
CA ARG A 659 25.51 -8.67 -14.16
C ARG A 659 25.55 -8.16 -12.72
N PHE A 660 24.66 -8.65 -11.87
CA PHE A 660 24.67 -8.41 -10.43
C PHE A 660 25.95 -8.97 -9.80
N LYS A 661 26.34 -10.20 -10.17
CA LYS A 661 27.60 -10.82 -9.74
C LYS A 661 28.83 -10.07 -10.26
N GLU A 662 28.80 -9.55 -11.49
CA GLU A 662 29.87 -8.72 -12.07
C GLU A 662 29.97 -7.35 -11.39
N GLN A 663 28.84 -6.70 -11.08
CA GLN A 663 28.83 -5.42 -10.36
C GLN A 663 29.32 -5.59 -8.92
N VAL A 664 28.93 -6.68 -8.25
CA VAL A 664 29.42 -7.05 -6.91
C VAL A 664 30.90 -7.44 -6.94
N SER A 665 31.38 -8.14 -7.99
CA SER A 665 32.79 -8.47 -8.12
C SER A 665 33.65 -7.25 -8.48
N ASN A 666 33.16 -6.36 -9.32
CA ASN A 666 33.89 -5.15 -9.73
C ASN A 666 33.93 -4.08 -8.64
N TYR A 667 32.99 -4.10 -7.68
CA TYR A 667 33.09 -3.29 -6.46
C TYR A 667 34.18 -3.77 -5.48
N GLY A 668 34.63 -5.03 -5.60
CA GLY A 668 35.65 -5.65 -4.75
C GLY A 668 37.08 -5.54 -5.28
N THR A 669 37.27 -5.21 -6.55
CA THR A 669 38.60 -5.16 -7.20
C THR A 669 38.73 -3.97 -8.14
N SER A 670 38.97 -2.79 -7.56
CA SER A 670 39.68 -1.73 -8.27
C SER A 670 40.64 -1.06 -7.30
N TYR A 671 41.90 -1.49 -7.33
CA TYR A 671 43.14 -0.72 -7.10
C TYR A 671 44.29 -1.73 -6.98
N SER A 672 44.79 -2.19 -8.13
CA SER A 672 46.18 -2.60 -8.27
C SER A 672 46.76 -1.79 -9.41
N GLU A 673 47.57 -0.79 -9.06
CA GLU A 673 48.38 -0.03 -10.02
C GLU A 673 49.35 -1.00 -10.73
N GLU A 674 49.29 -1.06 -12.05
CA GLU A 674 50.42 -1.50 -12.86
C GLU A 674 51.13 -0.26 -13.46
N PRO A 675 52.47 -0.28 -13.56
CA PRO A 675 53.25 0.91 -13.86
C PRO A 675 53.18 1.29 -15.35
N VAL A 676 53.10 2.59 -15.59
CA VAL A 676 53.14 3.22 -16.91
C VAL A 676 54.50 3.02 -17.57
N ALA A 677 54.53 2.30 -18.68
CA ALA A 677 55.67 2.29 -19.61
C ALA A 677 55.52 3.41 -20.64
N VAL A 678 56.47 4.35 -20.60
CA VAL A 678 56.64 5.46 -21.55
C VAL A 678 56.89 4.92 -22.96
N LYS A 679 56.11 5.38 -23.95
CA LYS A 679 56.42 5.20 -25.38
C LYS A 679 56.55 6.56 -26.05
N GLU A 680 57.75 6.78 -26.57
CA GLU A 680 58.18 7.95 -27.32
C GLU A 680 57.43 8.10 -28.66
N SER A 681 57.20 9.36 -29.03
CA SER A 681 56.74 9.79 -30.35
C SER A 681 57.87 9.76 -31.39
N PRO A 682 57.64 9.34 -32.64
CA PRO A 682 58.52 9.67 -33.75
C PRO A 682 57.94 10.76 -34.65
N THR A 683 58.80 11.73 -34.94
CA THR A 683 58.63 12.89 -35.81
C THR A 683 58.53 12.50 -37.29
N ARG A 684 57.77 13.30 -38.05
CA ARG A 684 57.64 13.34 -39.52
C ARG A 684 58.96 13.27 -40.29
N LEU A 685 58.92 12.69 -41.49
CA LEU A 685 59.58 13.25 -42.69
C LEU A 685 58.83 12.86 -43.98
N MET A 686 58.71 13.85 -44.86
CA MET A 686 58.10 13.84 -46.21
C MET A 686 58.84 12.93 -47.20
N GLY A 687 58.15 12.55 -48.28
CA GLY A 687 58.81 12.18 -49.55
C GLY A 687 57.87 11.49 -50.54
N GLU A 688 57.66 12.15 -51.68
CA GLU A 688 56.92 11.74 -52.89
C GLU A 688 57.36 10.37 -53.47
N PHE A 689 56.49 9.68 -54.21
CA PHE A 689 56.60 9.49 -55.68
C PHE A 689 55.57 8.46 -56.22
N PHE A 690 54.89 8.90 -57.29
CA PHE A 690 53.98 8.24 -58.24
C PHE A 690 52.54 7.91 -57.84
#